data_AF-A0A062VX90-F1
#
_entry.id   AF-A0A062VX90-F1
#
_cell.length_a   1.000
_cell.length_b   1.000
_cell.length_c   1.000
_cell.angle_alpha   90.00
_cell.angle_beta   90.00
_cell.angle_gamma   90.00
#
_symmetry.space_group_name_H-M   'P 1'
#
loop_
_entity.id
_entity.type
_entity.pdbx_description
1 polymer ?
#
loop_
_entity_poly.entity_id
_entity_poly.type
_entity_poly.pdbx_seq_one_letter_code
_entity_poly.pdbx_strand_id
1 'polypeptide(L)'
;MPDGATGQLEPERRVLVALQVVAVLSAVPIVLLGTPATPLYLFGIAAVLALIVAHALFATRHLIRRWWSYVAGAAAVASVLVAVQAAQVEVIDIRWWVATIPATASLSFALFSVSPLPRRASRGVLASGAVSVLAVISLMPLALAALTGISAVEAFVRGAGDLGVFADPWSWAFVVGLGGIAAGLALFGRLANRRAVLGAMVLGTDVAAILIASTAVVTLACLPVLPLPARLAIVLGSAAAVAAAMRWLPSVRDARSGIRTALQLGIHFAIGVGIIVSWRDAQVAPLVGIAVVAALALAGGTVSASIRFLHVGAGFAYALICIAQALALTELGSIAVLCLTTTVGLLGAIAVTFLRRVGARSWYAVLTVTTVPFAAGIVQVIFERSGWTALSTALMFALALSLLLTRRPGLNIILRTLAAGMLVPTIAVVVVCLGAQLLAVSGSPVTLPIIAAIVALVLPSTTLIRDALRQNGLRADAATAARLAIEASALLTGAIATGLALARDAAGLGTTFLVLVLLGVGAAASALFAHRRYGWWVAGAAITGALWCIWAMNSVDLLEAYLLPPALAATVVAAILTARGYRARGLFATGLAIAVLPSLGLLSLGRTDASTAADVPWRALALLAAGAALLALGAWLGRFPRMQILVLPTFVAAGLAAVVGPVQGVRIGVGADLAFAPGGLHGAGLFFACFGLAASAAIVMALAARGIRSTASDRARRSRWLYAPAVFALAAGTWSAIERDWGSIWLMWTLMVGILVLLVVAAIRAQRTTLPPVWFLFAIAFVTAVVAWSPRDLRVEWFSLPLGGFLLVAGIAGMRQAKVGESDTRSLSNWPMNHRSSWAWLAPGLVTMMSASIVSTFTDPLTWRAILVMVLALAAIMVGAGRKLAAPFLLGMLVLPIENVFVFAVQIGRGVESMPWWITLAVIGAVLLIIAVTYERRTGQADTVAARVRDLR
;
A
#
# COMPACT_ATOMS: atom_id res chain seq x y z
N MET A 1 80.24 -17.11 -42.05
CA MET A 1 80.71 -16.76 -43.41
C MET A 1 79.93 -15.54 -43.86
N PRO A 2 80.60 -14.54 -44.48
CA PRO A 2 80.44 -13.12 -44.15
C PRO A 2 79.19 -12.45 -44.75
N ASP A 3 78.65 -11.51 -43.98
CA ASP A 3 77.39 -10.76 -44.15
C ASP A 3 77.44 -9.62 -45.21
N GLY A 4 78.14 -9.82 -46.34
CA GLY A 4 78.42 -8.73 -47.29
C GLY A 4 77.61 -8.66 -48.59
N ALA A 5 76.86 -9.70 -48.98
CA ALA A 5 76.28 -9.82 -50.33
C ALA A 5 74.76 -10.07 -50.41
N THR A 6 74.04 -9.96 -49.29
CA THR A 6 72.61 -10.33 -49.23
C THR A 6 71.62 -9.22 -49.60
N GLY A 7 72.08 -7.97 -49.74
CA GLY A 7 71.20 -6.83 -50.02
C GLY A 7 70.75 -6.66 -51.48
N GLN A 8 71.46 -7.24 -52.47
CA GLN A 8 71.16 -6.99 -53.89
C GLN A 8 70.06 -7.88 -54.51
N LEU A 9 69.71 -9.02 -53.90
CA LEU A 9 68.68 -9.96 -54.42
C LEU A 9 67.37 -9.96 -53.61
N GLU A 10 67.22 -9.03 -52.67
CA GLU A 10 66.05 -8.95 -51.80
C GLU A 10 64.72 -8.64 -52.54
N PRO A 11 64.65 -7.75 -53.55
CA PRO A 11 63.41 -7.51 -54.30
C PRO A 11 62.99 -8.72 -55.14
N GLU A 12 63.92 -9.40 -55.82
CA GLU A 12 63.65 -10.62 -56.60
C GLU A 12 63.13 -11.75 -55.71
N ARG A 13 63.73 -11.90 -54.53
CA ARG A 13 63.28 -12.87 -53.51
C ARG A 13 61.86 -12.56 -53.00
N ARG A 14 61.49 -11.29 -52.85
CA ARG A 14 60.12 -10.89 -52.47
C ARG A 14 59.11 -11.16 -53.59
N VAL A 15 59.45 -10.89 -54.85
CA VAL A 15 58.60 -11.19 -56.02
C VAL A 15 58.39 -12.70 -56.18
N LEU A 16 59.45 -13.50 -56.05
CA LEU A 16 59.37 -14.94 -56.16
C LEU A 16 58.52 -15.56 -55.04
N VAL A 17 58.62 -15.04 -53.80
CA VAL A 17 57.73 -15.45 -52.70
C VAL A 17 56.28 -15.02 -52.95
N ALA A 18 56.04 -13.83 -53.52
CA ALA A 18 54.69 -13.39 -53.88
C ALA A 18 54.06 -14.31 -54.94
N LEU A 19 54.81 -14.68 -55.98
CA LEU A 19 54.37 -15.65 -57.00
C LEU A 19 54.08 -17.03 -56.42
N GLN A 20 54.94 -17.53 -55.52
CA GLN A 20 54.72 -18.79 -54.81
C GLN A 20 53.46 -18.75 -53.94
N VAL A 21 53.20 -17.64 -53.24
CA VAL A 21 51.97 -17.45 -52.45
C VAL A 21 50.75 -17.44 -53.37
N VAL A 22 50.78 -16.70 -54.49
CA VAL A 22 49.69 -16.67 -55.47
C VAL A 22 49.43 -18.06 -56.06
N ALA A 23 50.48 -18.81 -56.41
CA ALA A 23 50.36 -20.17 -56.93
C ALA A 23 49.68 -21.11 -55.91
N VAL A 24 50.11 -21.08 -54.65
CA VAL A 24 49.47 -21.89 -53.59
C VAL A 24 48.03 -21.45 -53.32
N LEU A 25 47.74 -20.15 -53.34
CA LEU A 25 46.37 -19.64 -53.15
C LEU A 25 45.46 -19.98 -54.32
N SER A 26 45.97 -20.01 -55.55
CA SER A 26 45.22 -20.40 -56.75
C SER A 26 44.80 -21.88 -56.76
N ALA A 27 45.45 -22.73 -55.97
CA ALA A 27 45.05 -24.12 -55.78
C ALA A 27 43.80 -24.25 -54.89
N VAL A 28 43.47 -23.26 -54.05
CA VAL A 28 42.36 -23.33 -53.09
C VAL A 28 40.97 -23.38 -53.78
N PRO A 29 40.65 -22.54 -54.78
CA PRO A 29 39.39 -22.64 -55.52
C PRO A 29 39.21 -23.98 -56.23
N ILE A 30 40.28 -24.59 -56.74
CA ILE A 30 40.25 -25.90 -57.43
C ILE A 30 39.81 -27.01 -56.46
N VAL A 31 40.25 -26.94 -55.21
CA VAL A 31 39.85 -27.86 -54.14
C VAL A 31 38.40 -27.64 -53.68
N LEU A 32 37.91 -26.39 -53.70
CA LEU A 32 36.60 -26.02 -53.16
C LEU A 32 35.44 -26.07 -54.18
N LEU A 33 35.71 -25.83 -55.47
CA LEU A 33 34.68 -25.63 -56.52
C LEU A 33 34.56 -26.80 -57.51
N GLY A 34 35.25 -27.92 -57.27
CA GLY A 34 35.19 -29.09 -58.15
C GLY A 34 33.80 -29.72 -58.22
N THR A 35 33.27 -29.90 -59.44
CA THR A 35 32.04 -30.64 -59.77
C THR A 35 32.27 -32.16 -59.68
N PRO A 36 31.24 -33.04 -59.73
CA PRO A 36 31.22 -34.29 -58.97
C PRO A 36 32.43 -35.18 -59.24
N ALA A 37 33.12 -35.51 -58.15
CA ALA A 37 34.49 -35.95 -58.16
C ALA A 37 34.61 -37.47 -58.35
N THR A 38 35.16 -37.91 -59.49
CA THR A 38 35.62 -39.29 -59.65
C THR A 38 36.78 -39.58 -58.67
N PRO A 39 36.99 -40.84 -58.23
CA PRO A 39 38.13 -41.19 -57.36
C PRO A 39 39.47 -40.69 -57.90
N LEU A 40 39.67 -40.78 -59.22
CA LEU A 40 40.87 -40.30 -59.91
C LEU A 40 41.08 -38.78 -59.74
N TYR A 41 40.01 -37.99 -59.82
CA TYR A 41 40.07 -36.54 -59.61
C TYR A 41 40.47 -36.19 -58.17
N LEU A 42 39.91 -36.88 -57.17
CA LEU A 42 40.26 -36.69 -55.77
C LEU A 42 41.72 -37.09 -55.48
N PHE A 43 42.21 -38.21 -56.03
CA PHE A 43 43.63 -38.56 -55.92
C PHE A 43 44.53 -37.50 -56.58
N GLY A 44 44.09 -36.91 -57.70
CA GLY A 44 44.77 -35.76 -58.32
C GLY A 44 44.88 -34.56 -57.39
N ILE A 45 43.77 -34.17 -56.73
CA ILE A 45 43.77 -33.09 -55.73
C ILE A 45 44.70 -33.43 -54.54
N ALA A 46 44.61 -34.66 -54.03
CA ALA A 46 45.46 -35.09 -52.91
C ALA A 46 46.95 -35.02 -53.27
N ALA A 47 47.32 -35.38 -54.50
CA ALA A 47 48.68 -35.27 -55.02
C ALA A 47 49.15 -33.82 -55.16
N VAL A 48 48.30 -32.91 -55.65
CA VAL A 48 48.60 -31.47 -55.69
C VAL A 48 48.82 -30.91 -54.29
N LEU A 49 47.96 -31.27 -53.32
CA LEU A 49 48.13 -30.88 -51.92
C LEU A 49 49.43 -31.45 -51.31
N ALA A 50 49.80 -32.68 -51.63
CA ALA A 50 51.07 -33.27 -51.20
C ALA A 50 52.28 -32.53 -51.81
N LEU A 51 52.18 -32.10 -53.07
CA LEU A 51 53.20 -31.25 -53.72
C LEU A 51 53.31 -29.89 -53.02
N ILE A 52 52.18 -29.29 -52.63
CA ILE A 52 52.12 -28.05 -51.85
C ILE A 52 52.77 -28.24 -50.47
N VAL A 53 52.60 -29.39 -49.81
CA VAL A 53 53.30 -29.71 -48.55
C VAL A 53 54.82 -29.72 -48.76
N ALA A 54 55.29 -30.44 -49.78
CA ALA A 54 56.72 -30.50 -50.10
C ALA A 54 57.28 -29.10 -50.40
N HIS A 55 56.58 -28.35 -51.27
CA HIS A 55 56.94 -26.97 -51.62
C HIS A 55 57.00 -26.07 -50.38
N ALA A 56 55.95 -26.08 -49.54
CA ALA A 56 55.88 -25.26 -48.35
C ALA A 56 56.98 -25.60 -47.34
N LEU A 57 57.32 -26.89 -47.17
CA LEU A 57 58.43 -27.32 -46.32
C LEU A 57 59.79 -26.83 -46.84
N PHE A 58 60.03 -26.86 -48.16
CA PHE A 58 61.24 -26.27 -48.76
C PHE A 58 61.24 -24.74 -48.63
N ALA A 59 60.10 -24.10 -48.84
CA ALA A 59 59.91 -22.66 -48.75
C ALA A 59 60.12 -22.11 -47.32
N THR A 60 60.04 -22.94 -46.27
CA THR A 60 60.43 -22.53 -44.90
C THR A 60 61.89 -22.07 -44.78
N ARG A 61 62.74 -22.35 -45.78
CA ARG A 61 64.11 -21.84 -45.88
C ARG A 61 64.20 -20.37 -46.32
N HIS A 62 63.09 -19.78 -46.77
CA HIS A 62 63.00 -18.44 -47.35
C HIS A 62 62.13 -17.47 -46.50
N LEU A 63 61.75 -16.31 -47.04
CA LEU A 63 60.96 -15.28 -46.31
C LEU A 63 59.59 -15.84 -45.87
N ILE A 64 59.01 -15.28 -44.80
CA ILE A 64 57.68 -15.66 -44.26
C ILE A 64 57.58 -17.11 -43.75
N ARG A 65 58.65 -17.61 -43.10
CA ARG A 65 58.76 -18.96 -42.49
C ARG A 65 57.51 -19.45 -41.74
N ARG A 66 56.86 -18.59 -40.96
CA ARG A 66 55.67 -18.96 -40.17
C ARG A 66 54.50 -19.32 -41.09
N TRP A 67 54.24 -18.53 -42.12
CA TRP A 67 53.17 -18.80 -43.09
C TRP A 67 53.39 -20.11 -43.83
N TRP A 68 54.61 -20.34 -44.34
CA TRP A 68 54.96 -21.62 -44.99
C TRP A 68 54.83 -22.83 -44.07
N SER A 69 55.18 -22.69 -42.78
CA SER A 69 54.97 -23.75 -41.80
C SER A 69 53.47 -24.04 -41.60
N TYR A 70 52.63 -23.00 -41.55
CA TYR A 70 51.17 -23.14 -41.42
C TYR A 70 50.55 -23.84 -42.64
N VAL A 71 50.89 -23.38 -43.85
CA VAL A 71 50.42 -23.95 -45.11
C VAL A 71 50.82 -25.42 -45.23
N ALA A 72 52.06 -25.77 -44.87
CA ALA A 72 52.51 -27.17 -44.86
C ALA A 72 51.66 -28.06 -43.93
N GLY A 73 51.27 -27.56 -42.75
CA GLY A 73 50.42 -28.28 -41.82
C GLY A 73 48.99 -28.47 -42.31
N ALA A 74 48.38 -27.40 -42.83
CA ALA A 74 47.02 -27.43 -43.37
C ALA A 74 46.93 -28.35 -44.61
N ALA A 75 47.85 -28.18 -45.56
CA ALA A 75 47.89 -28.99 -46.78
C ALA A 75 48.18 -30.47 -46.50
N ALA A 76 48.95 -30.80 -45.45
CA ALA A 76 49.24 -32.20 -45.10
C ALA A 76 48.00 -32.94 -44.60
N VAL A 77 47.23 -32.33 -43.70
CA VAL A 77 45.96 -32.91 -43.23
C VAL A 77 44.95 -32.98 -44.37
N ALA A 78 44.82 -31.91 -45.17
CA ALA A 78 43.90 -31.88 -46.30
C ALA A 78 44.26 -32.91 -47.39
N SER A 79 45.54 -33.14 -47.67
CA SER A 79 46.00 -34.14 -48.65
C SER A 79 45.58 -35.55 -48.24
N VAL A 80 45.84 -35.95 -46.99
CA VAL A 80 45.45 -37.29 -46.49
C VAL A 80 43.94 -37.43 -46.43
N LEU A 81 43.24 -36.38 -46.03
CA LEU A 81 41.77 -36.36 -46.02
C LEU A 81 41.19 -36.67 -47.40
N VAL A 82 41.63 -35.92 -48.42
CA VAL A 82 41.14 -36.08 -49.79
C VAL A 82 41.55 -37.44 -50.36
N ALA A 83 42.74 -37.95 -50.04
CA ALA A 83 43.18 -39.29 -50.46
C ALA A 83 42.33 -40.41 -49.86
N VAL A 84 42.01 -40.33 -48.56
CA VAL A 84 41.14 -41.32 -47.90
C VAL A 84 39.71 -41.21 -48.43
N GLN A 85 39.23 -40.00 -48.69
CA GLN A 85 37.93 -39.80 -49.31
C GLN A 85 37.90 -40.42 -50.71
N ALA A 86 38.93 -40.21 -51.54
CA ALA A 86 39.06 -40.82 -52.87
C ALA A 86 38.97 -42.36 -52.83
N ALA A 87 39.60 -42.98 -51.84
CA ALA A 87 39.58 -44.43 -51.64
C ALA A 87 38.22 -44.96 -51.15
N GLN A 88 37.36 -44.11 -50.59
CA GLN A 88 36.11 -44.50 -49.93
C GLN A 88 34.85 -44.10 -50.71
N VAL A 89 34.95 -43.26 -51.76
CA VAL A 89 33.79 -42.73 -52.52
C VAL A 89 32.83 -43.81 -53.01
N GLU A 90 33.34 -44.97 -53.44
CA GLU A 90 32.51 -46.06 -54.00
C GLU A 90 32.15 -47.15 -52.98
N VAL A 91 32.77 -47.13 -51.79
CA VAL A 91 32.69 -48.23 -50.80
C VAL A 91 31.83 -47.86 -49.60
N ILE A 92 31.82 -46.58 -49.22
CA ILE A 92 31.19 -46.10 -47.98
C ILE A 92 30.06 -45.13 -48.32
N ASP A 93 28.86 -45.42 -47.81
CA ASP A 93 27.70 -44.52 -47.89
C ASP A 93 28.09 -43.10 -47.44
N ILE A 94 27.68 -42.11 -48.22
CA ILE A 94 27.92 -40.68 -47.98
C ILE A 94 27.54 -40.25 -46.55
N ARG A 95 26.61 -40.93 -45.90
CA ARG A 95 26.20 -40.70 -44.51
C ARG A 95 27.34 -40.97 -43.50
N TRP A 96 28.21 -41.95 -43.77
CA TRP A 96 29.36 -42.27 -42.91
C TRP A 96 30.54 -41.32 -43.08
N TRP A 97 30.50 -40.44 -44.09
CA TRP A 97 31.53 -39.42 -44.26
C TRP A 97 31.63 -38.50 -43.05
N VAL A 98 30.52 -38.29 -42.33
CA VAL A 98 30.49 -37.53 -41.08
C VAL A 98 31.30 -38.21 -39.95
N ALA A 99 31.55 -39.51 -40.05
CA ALA A 99 32.41 -40.27 -39.13
C ALA A 99 33.85 -40.35 -39.62
N THR A 100 34.04 -40.77 -40.88
CA THR A 100 35.34 -41.15 -41.43
C THR A 100 36.20 -39.92 -41.73
N ILE A 101 35.62 -38.84 -42.27
CA ILE A 101 36.34 -37.60 -42.62
C ILE A 101 36.95 -36.96 -41.35
N PRO A 102 36.20 -36.70 -40.26
CA PRO A 102 36.78 -36.11 -39.06
C PRO A 102 37.75 -37.04 -38.31
N ALA A 103 37.47 -38.35 -38.27
CA ALA A 103 38.39 -39.32 -37.66
C ALA A 103 39.74 -39.33 -38.39
N THR A 104 39.71 -39.34 -39.73
CA THR A 104 40.92 -39.30 -40.57
C THR A 104 41.69 -38.00 -40.40
N ALA A 105 40.99 -36.85 -40.37
CA ALA A 105 41.61 -35.56 -40.13
C ALA A 105 42.31 -35.51 -38.76
N SER A 106 41.67 -36.06 -37.72
CA SER A 106 42.21 -36.07 -36.36
C SER A 106 43.44 -36.97 -36.19
N LEU A 107 43.43 -38.15 -36.83
CA LEU A 107 44.56 -39.07 -36.86
C LEU A 107 45.73 -38.48 -37.65
N SER A 108 45.46 -37.90 -38.82
CA SER A 108 46.46 -37.23 -39.66
C SER A 108 47.11 -36.07 -38.90
N PHE A 109 46.30 -35.23 -38.23
CA PHE A 109 46.80 -34.17 -37.37
C PHE A 109 47.75 -34.71 -36.29
N ALA A 110 47.36 -35.78 -35.58
CA ALA A 110 48.17 -36.37 -34.52
C ALA A 110 49.52 -36.91 -35.04
N LEU A 111 49.51 -37.58 -36.19
CA LEU A 111 50.71 -38.17 -36.81
C LEU A 111 51.65 -37.09 -37.38
N PHE A 112 51.13 -36.12 -38.15
CA PHE A 112 51.97 -35.08 -38.78
C PHE A 112 52.57 -34.09 -37.78
N SER A 113 51.93 -33.88 -36.65
CA SER A 113 52.49 -32.99 -35.62
C SER A 113 53.70 -33.60 -34.91
N VAL A 114 53.92 -34.91 -35.08
CA VAL A 114 54.98 -35.67 -34.44
C VAL A 114 56.06 -36.12 -35.44
N SER A 115 55.78 -36.03 -36.74
CA SER A 115 56.71 -36.42 -37.81
C SER A 115 58.05 -35.65 -37.78
N PRO A 116 59.14 -36.24 -38.31
CA PRO A 116 60.42 -35.55 -38.41
C PRO A 116 60.31 -34.39 -39.42
N LEU A 117 60.65 -33.19 -38.96
CA LEU A 117 60.54 -31.94 -39.74
C LEU A 117 61.92 -31.33 -40.00
N PRO A 118 62.13 -30.60 -41.12
CA PRO A 118 63.34 -29.83 -41.37
C PRO A 118 63.63 -28.86 -40.22
N ARG A 119 64.91 -28.67 -39.85
CA ARG A 119 65.33 -27.80 -38.71
C ARG A 119 64.77 -26.38 -38.76
N ARG A 120 64.43 -25.87 -39.95
CA ARG A 120 63.90 -24.51 -40.16
C ARG A 120 62.37 -24.42 -40.12
N ALA A 121 61.62 -25.52 -40.11
CA ALA A 121 60.15 -25.47 -39.97
C ALA A 121 59.75 -25.11 -38.54
N SER A 122 58.72 -24.27 -38.37
CA SER A 122 58.17 -23.96 -37.04
C SER A 122 57.12 -25.01 -36.66
N ARG A 123 57.45 -25.91 -35.72
CA ARG A 123 56.56 -27.02 -35.30
C ARG A 123 55.21 -26.55 -34.77
N GLY A 124 55.19 -25.52 -33.91
CA GLY A 124 53.94 -24.99 -33.36
C GLY A 124 53.03 -24.38 -34.43
N VAL A 125 53.62 -23.72 -35.43
CA VAL A 125 52.86 -23.09 -36.51
C VAL A 125 52.35 -24.12 -37.52
N LEU A 126 53.14 -25.16 -37.80
CA LEU A 126 52.69 -26.31 -38.60
C LEU A 126 51.52 -27.04 -37.93
N ALA A 127 51.65 -27.35 -36.64
CA ALA A 127 50.57 -27.96 -35.88
C ALA A 127 49.32 -27.07 -35.87
N SER A 128 49.45 -25.73 -35.80
CA SER A 128 48.30 -24.82 -35.88
C SER A 128 47.55 -24.86 -37.22
N GLY A 129 48.27 -24.99 -38.34
CA GLY A 129 47.65 -25.18 -39.66
C GLY A 129 46.94 -26.54 -39.75
N ALA A 130 47.55 -27.59 -39.22
CA ALA A 130 46.95 -28.92 -39.18
C ALA A 130 45.66 -28.95 -38.32
N VAL A 131 45.64 -28.29 -37.15
CA VAL A 131 44.43 -28.17 -36.32
C VAL A 131 43.36 -27.31 -36.98
N SER A 132 43.70 -26.26 -37.73
CA SER A 132 42.67 -25.45 -38.40
C SER A 132 41.81 -26.26 -39.38
N VAL A 133 42.41 -27.22 -40.10
CA VAL A 133 41.68 -28.12 -41.00
C VAL A 133 40.78 -29.06 -40.21
N LEU A 134 41.31 -29.65 -39.12
CA LEU A 134 40.52 -30.48 -38.22
C LEU A 134 39.35 -29.70 -37.59
N ALA A 135 39.56 -28.44 -37.22
CA ALA A 135 38.53 -27.59 -36.62
C ALA A 135 37.38 -27.33 -37.61
N VAL A 136 37.69 -27.01 -38.88
CA VAL A 136 36.67 -26.82 -39.93
C VAL A 136 35.87 -28.11 -40.16
N ILE A 137 36.54 -29.25 -40.25
CA ILE A 137 35.89 -30.55 -40.48
C ILE A 137 35.03 -30.97 -39.28
N SER A 138 35.44 -30.60 -38.07
CA SER A 138 34.71 -30.91 -36.84
C SER A 138 33.41 -30.11 -36.70
N LEU A 139 33.21 -29.02 -37.45
CA LEU A 139 31.99 -28.20 -37.38
C LEU A 139 30.73 -29.00 -37.73
N MET A 140 30.79 -29.88 -38.72
CA MET A 140 29.63 -30.67 -39.17
C MET A 140 29.13 -31.67 -38.11
N PRO A 141 29.95 -32.60 -37.57
CA PRO A 141 29.49 -33.51 -36.51
C PRO A 141 29.11 -32.77 -35.23
N LEU A 142 29.77 -31.63 -34.91
CA LEU A 142 29.39 -30.79 -33.78
C LEU A 142 28.03 -30.10 -33.99
N ALA A 143 27.75 -29.60 -35.20
CA ALA A 143 26.46 -29.00 -35.53
C ALA A 143 25.32 -30.02 -35.45
N LEU A 144 25.54 -31.24 -35.95
CA LEU A 144 24.54 -32.33 -35.85
C LEU A 144 24.32 -32.77 -34.40
N ALA A 145 25.37 -32.86 -33.58
CA ALA A 145 25.24 -33.09 -32.15
C ALA A 145 24.45 -31.97 -31.44
N ALA A 146 24.72 -30.70 -31.79
CA ALA A 146 23.98 -29.57 -31.26
C ALA A 146 22.49 -29.64 -31.64
N LEU A 147 22.16 -29.91 -32.91
CA LEU A 147 20.78 -30.10 -33.37
C LEU A 147 20.08 -31.26 -32.65
N THR A 148 20.80 -32.36 -32.38
CA THR A 148 20.28 -33.50 -31.61
C THR A 148 20.01 -33.14 -30.15
N GLY A 149 20.87 -32.32 -29.55
CA GLY A 149 20.64 -31.78 -28.21
C GLY A 149 19.44 -30.82 -28.16
N ILE A 150 19.33 -29.93 -29.14
CA ILE A 150 18.22 -28.96 -29.26
C ILE A 150 16.88 -29.69 -29.41
N SER A 151 16.81 -30.68 -30.30
CA SER A 151 15.58 -31.47 -30.48
C SER A 151 15.23 -32.25 -29.21
N ALA A 152 16.23 -32.71 -28.45
CA ALA A 152 15.99 -33.38 -27.18
C ALA A 152 15.39 -32.45 -26.11
N VAL A 153 15.84 -31.20 -26.04
CA VAL A 153 15.26 -30.17 -25.18
C VAL A 153 13.86 -29.79 -25.66
N GLU A 154 13.66 -29.61 -26.95
CA GLU A 154 12.36 -29.28 -27.55
C GLU A 154 11.31 -30.36 -27.25
N ALA A 155 11.67 -31.64 -27.40
CA ALA A 155 10.80 -32.77 -27.07
C ALA A 155 10.39 -32.74 -25.58
N PHE A 156 11.34 -32.46 -24.68
CA PHE A 156 11.05 -32.30 -23.24
C PHE A 156 10.10 -31.14 -22.96
N VAL A 157 10.32 -29.96 -23.57
CA VAL A 157 9.47 -28.77 -23.36
C VAL A 157 8.06 -28.97 -23.90
N ARG A 158 7.91 -29.64 -25.05
CA ARG A 158 6.60 -29.88 -25.68
C ARG A 158 5.84 -31.07 -25.07
N GLY A 159 6.46 -31.86 -24.19
CA GLY A 159 5.88 -33.10 -23.67
C GLY A 159 5.61 -34.14 -24.76
N ALA A 160 6.29 -34.03 -25.90
CA ALA A 160 6.10 -34.94 -27.02
C ALA A 160 6.94 -36.21 -26.82
N GLY A 161 6.34 -37.38 -27.11
CA GLY A 161 7.09 -38.63 -27.30
C GLY A 161 8.12 -38.48 -28.43
N ASP A 162 9.09 -39.42 -28.53
CA ASP A 162 10.27 -39.34 -29.40
C ASP A 162 9.98 -38.86 -30.86
N LEU A 163 9.94 -37.55 -31.06
CA LEU A 163 9.96 -36.91 -32.37
C LEU A 163 11.42 -36.64 -32.75
N GLY A 164 12.19 -37.73 -32.88
CA GLY A 164 13.55 -37.64 -33.36
C GLY A 164 13.56 -37.33 -34.86
N VAL A 165 13.90 -36.09 -35.24
CA VAL A 165 14.21 -35.70 -36.64
C VAL A 165 15.28 -36.62 -37.28
N PHE A 166 16.06 -37.35 -36.46
CA PHE A 166 17.13 -38.26 -36.86
C PHE A 166 17.00 -39.66 -36.22
N ALA A 167 15.83 -40.29 -36.25
CA ALA A 167 15.62 -41.66 -35.74
C ALA A 167 16.20 -42.77 -36.64
N ASP A 168 16.92 -42.40 -37.71
CA ASP A 168 17.48 -43.33 -38.69
C ASP A 168 18.66 -44.15 -38.08
N PRO A 169 18.77 -45.48 -38.30
CA PRO A 169 19.90 -46.32 -37.90
C PRO A 169 21.31 -45.76 -38.17
N TRP A 170 21.45 -44.83 -39.12
CA TRP A 170 22.71 -44.17 -39.48
C TRP A 170 23.12 -43.01 -38.55
N SER A 171 22.32 -42.71 -37.52
CA SER A 171 22.58 -41.68 -36.51
C SER A 171 23.82 -41.92 -35.63
N TRP A 172 24.44 -43.10 -35.69
CA TRP A 172 25.73 -43.37 -35.04
C TRP A 172 26.92 -42.67 -35.72
N ALA A 173 26.83 -42.33 -37.01
CA ALA A 173 27.98 -41.86 -37.78
C ALA A 173 28.64 -40.62 -37.16
N PHE A 174 27.86 -39.62 -36.74
CA PHE A 174 28.43 -38.42 -36.13
C PHE A 174 28.89 -38.64 -34.68
N VAL A 175 28.28 -39.56 -33.92
CA VAL A 175 28.78 -39.95 -32.58
C VAL A 175 30.15 -40.61 -32.70
N VAL A 176 30.31 -41.53 -33.66
CA VAL A 176 31.58 -42.19 -33.98
C VAL A 176 32.60 -41.16 -34.49
N GLY A 177 32.18 -40.21 -35.31
CA GLY A 177 33.01 -39.09 -35.77
C GLY A 177 33.54 -38.23 -34.63
N LEU A 178 32.68 -37.83 -33.68
CA LEU A 178 33.08 -37.10 -32.47
C LEU A 178 34.04 -37.93 -31.60
N GLY A 179 33.75 -39.22 -31.42
CA GLY A 179 34.65 -40.15 -30.73
C GLY A 179 36.03 -40.23 -31.39
N GLY A 180 36.06 -40.30 -32.72
CA GLY A 180 37.28 -40.27 -33.53
C GLY A 180 38.08 -38.99 -33.34
N ILE A 181 37.42 -37.82 -33.43
CA ILE A 181 38.06 -36.52 -33.19
C ILE A 181 38.67 -36.46 -31.77
N ALA A 182 37.90 -36.85 -30.75
CA ALA A 182 38.36 -36.84 -29.37
C ALA A 182 39.57 -37.77 -29.17
N ALA A 183 39.52 -38.99 -29.74
CA ALA A 183 40.63 -39.94 -29.69
C ALA A 183 41.88 -39.42 -30.41
N GLY A 184 41.74 -38.80 -31.59
CA GLY A 184 42.84 -38.22 -32.34
C GLY A 184 43.50 -37.03 -31.61
N LEU A 185 42.70 -36.15 -31.01
CA LEU A 185 43.21 -35.04 -30.20
C LEU A 185 43.93 -35.54 -28.93
N ALA A 186 43.39 -36.55 -28.24
CA ALA A 186 44.03 -37.18 -27.09
C ALA A 186 45.32 -37.93 -27.46
N LEU A 187 45.34 -38.58 -28.63
CA LEU A 187 46.55 -39.22 -29.17
C LEU A 187 47.63 -38.18 -29.47
N PHE A 188 47.27 -37.05 -30.09
CA PHE A 188 48.19 -35.93 -30.27
C PHE A 188 48.76 -35.45 -28.93
N GLY A 189 47.92 -35.23 -27.92
CA GLY A 189 48.36 -34.82 -26.57
C GLY A 189 49.41 -35.78 -25.99
N ARG A 190 49.17 -37.09 -26.06
CA ARG A 190 50.11 -38.13 -25.59
C ARG A 190 51.44 -38.13 -26.35
N LEU A 191 51.40 -38.02 -27.68
CA LEU A 191 52.60 -38.05 -28.52
C LEU A 191 53.42 -36.75 -28.43
N ALA A 192 52.75 -35.61 -28.28
CA ALA A 192 53.37 -34.29 -28.23
C ALA A 192 53.84 -33.86 -26.83
N ASN A 193 53.38 -34.53 -25.76
CA ASN A 193 53.72 -34.19 -24.37
C ASN A 193 55.24 -34.16 -24.08
N ARG A 194 56.03 -34.94 -24.83
CA ARG A 194 57.51 -34.96 -24.69
C ARG A 194 58.21 -33.74 -25.32
N ARG A 195 57.47 -32.81 -25.95
CA ARG A 195 58.02 -31.68 -26.71
C ARG A 195 57.58 -30.34 -26.12
N ALA A 196 58.48 -29.66 -25.40
CA ALA A 196 58.19 -28.39 -24.71
C ALA A 196 57.60 -27.29 -25.62
N VAL A 197 58.01 -27.23 -26.89
CA VAL A 197 57.54 -26.23 -27.88
C VAL A 197 56.03 -26.33 -28.17
N LEU A 198 55.39 -27.47 -27.89
CA LEU A 198 53.96 -27.71 -28.13
C LEU A 198 53.11 -27.62 -26.85
N GLY A 199 53.68 -27.24 -25.70
CA GLY A 199 53.03 -27.38 -24.39
C GLY A 199 51.66 -26.68 -24.25
N ALA A 200 51.52 -25.46 -24.79
CA ALA A 200 50.24 -24.74 -24.77
C ALA A 200 49.18 -25.39 -25.69
N MET A 201 49.63 -25.93 -26.82
CA MET A 201 48.78 -26.60 -27.80
C MET A 201 48.28 -27.94 -27.27
N VAL A 202 49.14 -28.71 -26.59
CA VAL A 202 48.78 -29.96 -25.91
C VAL A 202 47.65 -29.74 -24.89
N LEU A 203 47.76 -28.69 -24.06
CA LEU A 203 46.68 -28.37 -23.11
C LEU A 203 45.37 -28.02 -23.82
N GLY A 204 45.43 -27.22 -24.90
CA GLY A 204 44.26 -26.86 -25.67
C GLY A 204 43.58 -28.06 -26.34
N THR A 205 44.36 -28.98 -26.90
CA THR A 205 43.84 -30.20 -27.53
C THR A 205 43.32 -31.21 -26.54
N ASP A 206 43.93 -31.35 -25.35
CA ASP A 206 43.42 -32.22 -24.29
C ASP A 206 42.07 -31.72 -23.76
N VAL A 207 41.93 -30.40 -23.59
CA VAL A 207 40.66 -29.77 -23.22
C VAL A 207 39.60 -30.00 -24.31
N ALA A 208 39.95 -29.76 -25.59
CA ALA A 208 39.04 -30.00 -26.71
C ALA A 208 38.64 -31.49 -26.82
N ALA A 209 39.57 -32.42 -26.62
CA ALA A 209 39.29 -33.86 -26.63
C ALA A 209 38.25 -34.24 -25.57
N ILE A 210 38.38 -33.72 -24.34
CA ILE A 210 37.43 -33.98 -23.25
C ILE A 210 36.05 -33.39 -23.54
N LEU A 211 36.00 -32.16 -24.06
CA LEU A 211 34.73 -31.52 -24.41
C LEU A 211 34.03 -32.28 -25.53
N ILE A 212 34.74 -32.66 -26.59
CA ILE A 212 34.20 -33.41 -27.72
C ILE A 212 33.78 -34.82 -27.29
N ALA A 213 34.56 -35.50 -26.43
CA ALA A 213 34.16 -36.79 -25.86
C ALA A 213 32.88 -36.68 -25.00
N SER A 214 32.78 -35.60 -24.20
CA SER A 214 31.58 -35.32 -23.41
C SER A 214 30.37 -35.07 -24.31
N THR A 215 30.55 -34.31 -25.39
CA THR A 215 29.51 -34.08 -26.42
C THR A 215 29.10 -35.40 -27.06
N ALA A 216 30.03 -36.29 -27.42
CA ALA A 216 29.70 -37.59 -28.00
C ALA A 216 28.83 -38.45 -27.07
N VAL A 217 29.20 -38.53 -25.79
CA VAL A 217 28.44 -39.28 -24.77
C VAL A 217 27.04 -38.69 -24.57
N VAL A 218 26.93 -37.36 -24.48
CA VAL A 218 25.64 -36.69 -24.32
C VAL A 218 24.76 -36.85 -25.56
N THR A 219 25.36 -36.75 -26.75
CA THR A 219 24.66 -36.94 -28.02
C THR A 219 24.12 -38.35 -28.13
N LEU A 220 24.91 -39.35 -27.74
CA LEU A 220 24.47 -40.75 -27.69
C LEU A 220 23.27 -40.94 -26.73
N ALA A 221 23.24 -40.20 -25.62
CA ALA A 221 22.12 -40.23 -24.69
C ALA A 221 20.85 -39.55 -25.25
N CYS A 222 20.99 -38.56 -26.12
CA CYS A 222 19.87 -37.88 -26.77
C CYS A 222 19.26 -38.69 -27.93
N LEU A 223 20.04 -39.60 -28.53
CA LEU A 223 19.62 -40.41 -29.66
C LEU A 223 18.67 -41.56 -29.25
N PRO A 224 17.56 -41.77 -29.97
CA PRO A 224 16.59 -42.84 -29.69
C PRO A 224 17.02 -44.21 -30.25
N VAL A 225 18.33 -44.50 -30.33
CA VAL A 225 18.82 -45.76 -30.92
C VAL A 225 19.01 -46.86 -29.88
N LEU A 226 19.24 -46.49 -28.63
CA LEU A 226 19.34 -47.41 -27.50
C LEU A 226 18.06 -47.33 -26.65
N PRO A 227 17.67 -48.42 -25.97
CA PRO A 227 16.56 -48.36 -25.02
C PRO A 227 16.86 -47.35 -23.92
N LEU A 228 15.81 -46.67 -23.42
CA LEU A 228 15.91 -45.58 -22.45
C LEU A 228 16.81 -45.92 -21.23
N PRO A 229 16.71 -47.12 -20.60
CA PRO A 229 17.60 -47.47 -19.49
C PRO A 229 19.08 -47.50 -19.88
N ALA A 230 19.42 -47.98 -21.09
CA ALA A 230 20.80 -48.03 -21.56
C ALA A 230 21.35 -46.62 -21.83
N ARG A 231 20.54 -45.72 -22.41
CA ARG A 231 20.90 -44.30 -22.62
C ARG A 231 21.23 -43.62 -21.30
N LEU A 232 20.38 -43.83 -20.29
CA LEU A 232 20.54 -43.25 -18.96
C LEU A 232 21.72 -43.86 -18.20
N ALA A 233 21.93 -45.17 -18.31
CA ALA A 233 23.09 -45.85 -17.72
C ALA A 233 24.41 -45.34 -18.31
N ILE A 234 24.49 -45.12 -19.63
CA ILE A 234 25.68 -44.59 -20.28
C ILE A 234 25.97 -43.15 -19.82
N VAL A 235 24.97 -42.25 -19.86
CA VAL A 235 25.21 -40.83 -19.57
C VAL A 235 25.44 -40.56 -18.08
N LEU A 236 24.65 -41.16 -17.19
CA LEU A 236 24.84 -40.98 -15.75
C LEU A 236 26.00 -41.82 -15.22
N GLY A 237 26.21 -43.02 -15.77
CA GLY A 237 27.34 -43.88 -15.42
C GLY A 237 28.67 -43.26 -15.81
N SER A 238 28.78 -42.67 -17.01
CA SER A 238 29.98 -41.92 -17.42
C SER A 238 30.21 -40.68 -16.55
N ALA A 239 29.17 -39.90 -16.24
CA ALA A 239 29.29 -38.74 -15.34
C ALA A 239 29.77 -39.16 -13.94
N ALA A 240 29.20 -40.24 -13.39
CA ALA A 240 29.61 -40.80 -12.10
C ALA A 240 31.03 -41.36 -12.12
N ALA A 241 31.42 -42.07 -13.17
CA ALA A 241 32.76 -42.63 -13.34
C ALA A 241 33.82 -41.53 -13.44
N VAL A 242 33.57 -40.47 -14.21
CA VAL A 242 34.48 -39.33 -14.32
C VAL A 242 34.56 -38.55 -13.00
N ALA A 243 33.43 -38.33 -12.32
CA ALA A 243 33.42 -37.67 -11.01
C ALA A 243 34.18 -38.49 -9.93
N ALA A 244 34.02 -39.82 -9.94
CA ALA A 244 34.76 -40.76 -9.11
C ALA A 244 36.27 -40.71 -9.41
N ALA A 245 36.65 -40.74 -10.70
CA ALA A 245 38.02 -40.63 -11.15
C ALA A 245 38.68 -39.33 -10.66
N MET A 246 38.01 -38.19 -10.83
CA MET A 246 38.50 -36.89 -10.34
C MET A 246 38.69 -36.84 -8.82
N ARG A 247 37.99 -37.69 -8.06
CA ARG A 247 38.07 -37.74 -6.61
C ARG A 247 39.13 -38.70 -6.09
N TRP A 248 39.28 -39.86 -6.73
CA TRP A 248 40.06 -40.97 -6.20
C TRP A 248 41.35 -41.27 -6.97
N LEU A 249 41.46 -40.90 -8.24
CA LEU A 249 42.69 -41.07 -9.02
C LEU A 249 43.57 -39.82 -8.91
N PRO A 250 44.78 -39.90 -8.31
CA PRO A 250 45.66 -38.73 -8.14
C PRO A 250 46.00 -38.05 -9.47
N SER A 251 46.18 -38.83 -10.53
CA SER A 251 46.51 -38.35 -11.88
C SER A 251 45.44 -37.44 -12.49
N VAL A 252 44.16 -37.63 -12.12
CA VAL A 252 43.04 -36.82 -12.61
C VAL A 252 42.72 -35.69 -11.64
N ARG A 253 42.86 -35.95 -10.33
CA ARG A 253 42.62 -34.97 -9.27
C ARG A 253 43.55 -33.76 -9.37
N ASP A 254 44.83 -34.02 -9.65
CA ASP A 254 45.88 -33.00 -9.74
C ASP A 254 46.12 -32.53 -11.20
N ALA A 255 45.15 -32.81 -12.09
CA ALA A 255 45.20 -32.34 -13.47
C ALA A 255 45.19 -30.80 -13.54
N ARG A 256 45.76 -30.27 -14.63
CA ARG A 256 45.80 -28.83 -14.91
C ARG A 256 44.39 -28.22 -14.88
N SER A 257 44.28 -26.96 -14.45
CA SER A 257 43.00 -26.26 -14.27
C SER A 257 42.06 -26.36 -15.47
N GLY A 258 42.56 -26.19 -16.70
CA GLY A 258 41.76 -26.30 -17.92
C GLY A 258 41.11 -27.68 -18.12
N ILE A 259 41.87 -28.76 -17.91
CA ILE A 259 41.38 -30.15 -18.01
C ILE A 259 40.32 -30.40 -16.93
N ARG A 260 40.60 -29.96 -15.71
CA ARG A 260 39.68 -30.09 -14.58
C ARG A 260 38.35 -29.38 -14.84
N THR A 261 38.39 -28.16 -15.37
CA THR A 261 37.18 -27.40 -15.73
C THR A 261 36.40 -28.08 -16.86
N ALA A 262 37.08 -28.62 -17.88
CA ALA A 262 36.43 -29.35 -18.97
C ALA A 262 35.71 -30.61 -18.48
N LEU A 263 36.35 -31.40 -17.60
CA LEU A 263 35.73 -32.58 -16.98
C LEU A 263 34.52 -32.20 -16.11
N GLN A 264 34.63 -31.13 -15.32
CA GLN A 264 33.51 -30.62 -14.54
C GLN A 264 32.35 -30.20 -15.42
N LEU A 265 32.61 -29.48 -16.52
CA LEU A 265 31.56 -29.09 -17.47
C LEU A 265 30.87 -30.32 -18.07
N GLY A 266 31.66 -31.32 -18.49
CA GLY A 266 31.15 -32.59 -19.02
C GLY A 266 30.25 -33.34 -18.02
N ILE A 267 30.66 -33.45 -16.75
CA ILE A 267 29.86 -34.09 -15.70
C ILE A 267 28.49 -33.40 -15.53
N HIS A 268 28.47 -32.07 -15.40
CA HIS A 268 27.22 -31.34 -15.16
C HIS A 268 26.31 -31.36 -16.38
N PHE A 269 26.88 -31.27 -17.59
CA PHE A 269 26.13 -31.37 -18.83
C PHE A 269 25.52 -32.77 -19.03
N ALA A 270 26.28 -33.82 -18.72
CA ALA A 270 25.79 -35.20 -18.75
C ALA A 270 24.66 -35.45 -17.73
N ILE A 271 24.77 -34.93 -16.51
CA ILE A 271 23.70 -35.00 -15.51
C ILE A 271 22.45 -34.25 -16.00
N GLY A 272 22.61 -33.03 -16.52
CA GLY A 272 21.50 -32.21 -17.03
C GLY A 272 20.75 -32.90 -18.17
N VAL A 273 21.48 -33.48 -19.13
CA VAL A 273 20.85 -34.26 -20.21
C VAL A 273 20.24 -35.56 -19.70
N GLY A 274 20.88 -36.25 -18.75
CA GLY A 274 20.30 -37.43 -18.11
C GLY A 274 18.94 -37.15 -17.47
N ILE A 275 18.79 -35.98 -16.82
CA ILE A 275 17.50 -35.49 -16.31
C ILE A 275 16.51 -35.30 -17.48
N ILE A 276 16.85 -34.46 -18.47
CA ILE A 276 15.96 -34.17 -19.60
C ILE A 276 15.46 -35.45 -20.31
N VAL A 277 16.36 -36.42 -20.50
CA VAL A 277 16.05 -37.71 -21.12
C VAL A 277 15.20 -38.58 -20.20
N SER A 278 15.47 -38.63 -18.89
CA SER A 278 14.68 -39.45 -17.96
C SER A 278 13.23 -38.99 -17.84
N TRP A 279 12.99 -37.68 -17.98
CA TRP A 279 11.65 -37.08 -17.87
C TRP A 279 10.78 -37.27 -19.13
N ARG A 280 11.30 -37.92 -20.19
CA ARG A 280 10.47 -38.37 -21.32
C ARG A 280 9.48 -39.47 -20.93
N ASP A 281 9.78 -40.21 -19.88
CA ASP A 281 8.91 -41.24 -19.33
C ASP A 281 8.67 -40.95 -17.84
N ALA A 282 7.42 -40.63 -17.52
CA ALA A 282 6.99 -40.28 -16.17
C ALA A 282 7.22 -41.42 -15.16
N GLN A 283 7.22 -42.69 -15.59
CA GLN A 283 7.46 -43.84 -14.72
C GLN A 283 8.95 -44.05 -14.43
N VAL A 284 9.82 -43.72 -15.40
CA VAL A 284 11.27 -43.92 -15.28
C VAL A 284 11.95 -42.76 -14.52
N ALA A 285 11.45 -41.53 -14.68
CA ALA A 285 12.00 -40.34 -14.04
C ALA A 285 12.26 -40.46 -12.52
N PRO A 286 11.31 -40.92 -11.67
CA PRO A 286 11.55 -41.02 -10.22
C PRO A 286 12.56 -42.11 -9.86
N LEU A 287 12.58 -43.24 -10.58
CA LEU A 287 13.52 -44.35 -10.35
C LEU A 287 14.96 -43.92 -10.68
N VAL A 288 15.14 -43.25 -11.81
CA VAL A 288 16.45 -42.72 -12.24
C VAL A 288 16.88 -41.52 -11.40
N GLY A 289 15.94 -40.88 -10.70
CA GLY A 289 16.21 -39.82 -9.73
C GLY A 289 17.29 -40.18 -8.72
N ILE A 290 17.32 -41.43 -8.24
CA ILE A 290 18.36 -41.93 -7.32
C ILE A 290 19.75 -41.87 -7.95
N ALA A 291 19.87 -42.31 -9.21
CA ALA A 291 21.14 -42.28 -9.94
C ALA A 291 21.61 -40.84 -10.20
N VAL A 292 20.69 -39.92 -10.52
CA VAL A 292 21.00 -38.50 -10.69
C VAL A 292 21.49 -37.87 -9.38
N VAL A 293 20.81 -38.12 -8.27
CA VAL A 293 21.23 -37.61 -6.94
C VAL A 293 22.58 -38.19 -6.53
N ALA A 294 22.83 -39.47 -6.79
CA ALA A 294 24.13 -40.10 -6.55
C ALA A 294 25.24 -39.47 -7.41
N ALA A 295 24.98 -39.25 -8.70
CA ALA A 295 25.91 -38.59 -9.62
C ALA A 295 26.19 -37.13 -9.18
N LEU A 296 25.18 -36.38 -8.76
CA LEU A 296 25.33 -35.03 -8.20
C LEU A 296 26.15 -35.02 -6.91
N ALA A 297 25.97 -36.03 -6.04
CA ALA A 297 26.75 -36.16 -4.81
C ALA A 297 28.23 -36.44 -5.11
N LEU A 298 28.54 -37.28 -6.10
CA LEU A 298 29.90 -37.51 -6.59
C LEU A 298 30.48 -36.24 -7.23
N ALA A 299 29.72 -35.56 -8.10
CA ALA A 299 30.10 -34.31 -8.74
C ALA A 299 30.41 -33.20 -7.73
N GLY A 300 29.62 -33.10 -6.66
CA GLY A 300 29.84 -32.18 -5.55
C GLY A 300 31.16 -32.41 -4.79
N GLY A 301 31.76 -33.60 -4.91
CA GLY A 301 33.10 -33.91 -4.39
C GLY A 301 34.24 -33.36 -5.27
N THR A 302 33.96 -32.97 -6.51
CA THR A 302 34.97 -32.46 -7.46
C THR A 302 35.14 -30.94 -7.42
N VAL A 303 34.17 -30.23 -6.82
CA VAL A 303 34.13 -28.76 -6.72
C VAL A 303 34.72 -28.25 -5.39
N SER A 304 34.95 -26.94 -5.29
CA SER A 304 35.45 -26.34 -4.04
C SER A 304 34.43 -26.45 -2.91
N ALA A 305 34.93 -26.56 -1.67
CA ALA A 305 34.09 -26.60 -0.47
C ALA A 305 33.19 -25.36 -0.34
N SER A 306 33.58 -24.23 -0.94
CA SER A 306 32.81 -22.98 -0.93
C SER A 306 31.46 -23.11 -1.64
N ILE A 307 31.35 -23.92 -2.70
CA ILE A 307 30.13 -24.07 -3.53
C ILE A 307 29.44 -25.43 -3.39
N ARG A 308 30.05 -26.40 -2.72
CA ARG A 308 29.48 -27.74 -2.49
C ARG A 308 28.08 -27.74 -1.87
N PHE A 309 27.72 -26.69 -1.13
CA PHE A 309 26.37 -26.55 -0.58
C PHE A 309 25.29 -26.39 -1.67
N LEU A 310 25.62 -25.82 -2.83
CA LEU A 310 24.71 -25.69 -3.97
C LEU A 310 24.35 -27.07 -4.53
N HIS A 311 25.32 -27.99 -4.62
CA HIS A 311 25.06 -29.38 -5.02
C HIS A 311 24.15 -30.12 -4.05
N VAL A 312 24.32 -29.88 -2.73
CA VAL A 312 23.42 -30.45 -1.72
C VAL A 312 22.01 -29.90 -1.88
N GLY A 313 21.87 -28.59 -2.08
CA GLY A 313 20.56 -27.96 -2.35
C GLY A 313 19.91 -28.48 -3.62
N ALA A 314 20.65 -28.50 -4.74
CA ALA A 314 20.15 -28.99 -6.02
C ALA A 314 19.76 -30.47 -5.97
N GLY A 315 20.60 -31.32 -5.35
CA GLY A 315 20.30 -32.74 -5.17
C GLY A 315 19.08 -32.97 -4.28
N PHE A 316 18.94 -32.23 -3.19
CA PHE A 316 17.77 -32.33 -2.31
C PHE A 316 16.49 -31.81 -2.98
N ALA A 317 16.57 -30.71 -3.73
CA ALA A 317 15.45 -30.18 -4.51
C ALA A 317 14.99 -31.18 -5.57
N TYR A 318 15.93 -31.74 -6.33
CA TYR A 318 15.63 -32.74 -7.35
C TYR A 318 15.05 -34.02 -6.74
N ALA A 319 15.57 -34.47 -5.59
CA ALA A 319 14.99 -35.60 -4.86
C ALA A 319 13.52 -35.35 -4.48
N LEU A 320 13.18 -34.15 -4.00
CA LEU A 320 11.78 -33.80 -3.70
C LEU A 320 10.91 -33.78 -4.96
N ILE A 321 11.43 -33.29 -6.10
CA ILE A 321 10.71 -33.33 -7.38
C ILE A 321 10.45 -34.78 -7.82
N CYS A 322 11.46 -35.66 -7.72
CA CYS A 322 11.28 -37.09 -8.03
C CYS A 322 10.27 -37.76 -7.09
N ILE A 323 10.25 -37.41 -5.80
CA ILE A 323 9.26 -37.92 -4.86
C ILE A 323 7.86 -37.40 -5.21
N ALA A 324 7.72 -36.12 -5.54
CA ALA A 324 6.45 -35.55 -5.98
C ALA A 324 5.93 -36.27 -7.24
N GLN A 325 6.81 -36.53 -8.21
CA GLN A 325 6.47 -37.28 -9.42
C GLN A 325 6.07 -38.73 -9.11
N ALA A 326 6.80 -39.41 -8.23
CA ALA A 326 6.47 -40.77 -7.80
C ALA A 326 5.08 -40.84 -7.12
N LEU A 327 4.77 -39.85 -6.27
CA LEU A 327 3.46 -39.72 -5.65
C LEU A 327 2.37 -39.36 -6.67
N ALA A 328 2.68 -38.55 -7.69
CA ALA A 328 1.73 -38.19 -8.75
C ALA A 328 1.35 -39.38 -9.66
N LEU A 329 2.14 -40.47 -9.66
CA LEU A 329 1.78 -41.73 -10.33
C LEU A 329 0.78 -42.58 -9.54
N THR A 330 0.50 -42.21 -8.29
CA THR A 330 -0.54 -42.85 -7.48
C THR A 330 -1.89 -42.15 -7.69
N GLU A 331 -2.98 -42.73 -7.20
CA GLU A 331 -4.34 -42.12 -7.28
C GLU A 331 -4.54 -40.94 -6.30
N LEU A 332 -3.45 -40.38 -5.75
CA LEU A 332 -3.51 -39.25 -4.84
C LEU A 332 -3.80 -37.94 -5.57
N GLY A 333 -4.68 -37.12 -5.00
CA GLY A 333 -4.92 -35.76 -5.49
C GLY A 333 -3.68 -34.86 -5.38
N SER A 334 -3.60 -33.82 -6.22
CA SER A 334 -2.45 -32.89 -6.29
C SER A 334 -2.09 -32.24 -4.95
N ILE A 335 -3.10 -32.00 -4.09
CA ILE A 335 -2.93 -31.48 -2.73
C ILE A 335 -2.18 -32.46 -1.85
N ALA A 336 -2.58 -33.73 -1.86
CA ALA A 336 -1.94 -34.77 -1.08
C ALA A 336 -0.48 -34.95 -1.54
N VAL A 337 -0.23 -34.94 -2.85
CA VAL A 337 1.12 -35.01 -3.43
C VAL A 337 2.00 -33.86 -2.93
N LEU A 338 1.52 -32.60 -2.99
CA LEU A 338 2.29 -31.45 -2.51
C LEU A 338 2.55 -31.52 -1.00
N CYS A 339 1.54 -31.86 -0.22
CA CYS A 339 1.65 -31.95 1.24
C CYS A 339 2.58 -33.07 1.70
N LEU A 340 2.54 -34.24 1.07
CA LEU A 340 3.43 -35.36 1.35
C LEU A 340 4.88 -35.05 0.93
N THR A 341 5.06 -34.40 -0.22
CA THR A 341 6.39 -33.92 -0.65
C THR A 341 6.96 -32.91 0.36
N THR A 342 6.12 -31.96 0.80
CA THR A 342 6.49 -30.99 1.84
C THR A 342 6.84 -31.69 3.16
N THR A 343 6.06 -32.68 3.55
CA THR A 343 6.27 -33.52 4.75
C THR A 343 7.63 -34.20 4.71
N VAL A 344 7.98 -34.85 3.60
CA VAL A 344 9.30 -35.47 3.42
C VAL A 344 10.42 -34.43 3.49
N GLY A 345 10.23 -33.27 2.84
CA GLY A 345 11.19 -32.16 2.90
C GLY A 345 11.41 -31.63 4.32
N LEU A 346 10.34 -31.52 5.12
CA LEU A 346 10.38 -31.08 6.52
C LEU A 346 11.04 -32.12 7.43
N LEU A 347 10.70 -33.41 7.27
CA LEU A 347 11.36 -34.50 7.99
C LEU A 347 12.86 -34.53 7.68
N GLY A 348 13.24 -34.37 6.41
CA GLY A 348 14.63 -34.24 5.99
C GLY A 348 15.33 -33.05 6.65
N ALA A 349 14.68 -31.88 6.68
CA ALA A 349 15.20 -30.69 7.36
C ALA A 349 15.38 -30.89 8.87
N ILE A 350 14.41 -31.54 9.54
CA ILE A 350 14.49 -31.89 10.97
C ILE A 350 15.68 -32.83 11.20
N ALA A 351 15.77 -33.93 10.45
CA ALA A 351 16.85 -34.91 10.57
C ALA A 351 18.23 -34.25 10.37
N VAL A 352 18.38 -33.46 9.30
CA VAL A 352 19.64 -32.74 9.00
C VAL A 352 19.98 -31.72 10.09
N THR A 353 18.98 -31.11 10.75
CA THR A 353 19.18 -30.16 11.86
C THR A 353 19.86 -30.80 13.08
N PHE A 354 19.68 -32.11 13.31
CA PHE A 354 20.36 -32.84 14.38
C PHE A 354 21.62 -33.61 13.93
N LEU A 355 21.84 -33.78 12.63
CA LEU A 355 23.05 -34.41 12.09
C LEU A 355 24.28 -33.48 12.14
N ARG A 356 25.19 -33.75 13.09
CA ARG A 356 26.44 -32.99 13.30
C ARG A 356 27.41 -33.02 12.11
N ARG A 357 27.34 -34.05 11.26
CA ARG A 357 28.23 -34.21 10.09
C ARG A 357 27.95 -33.22 8.96
N VAL A 358 26.78 -32.57 8.95
CA VAL A 358 26.40 -31.65 7.87
C VAL A 358 26.91 -30.24 8.18
N GLY A 359 27.72 -29.66 7.28
CA GLY A 359 28.22 -28.30 7.45
C GLY A 359 27.10 -27.25 7.42
N ALA A 360 27.31 -26.09 8.05
CA ALA A 360 26.29 -25.04 8.17
C ALA A 360 25.70 -24.60 6.82
N ARG A 361 26.55 -24.38 5.79
CA ARG A 361 26.09 -23.95 4.45
C ARG A 361 25.16 -24.97 3.79
N SER A 362 25.50 -26.27 3.88
CA SER A 362 24.66 -27.36 3.35
C SER A 362 23.34 -27.49 4.11
N TRP A 363 23.36 -27.28 5.42
CA TRP A 363 22.15 -27.25 6.24
C TRP A 363 21.22 -26.09 5.86
N TYR A 364 21.75 -24.88 5.65
CA TYR A 364 20.95 -23.76 5.13
C TYR A 364 20.37 -24.03 3.74
N ALA A 365 21.11 -24.74 2.87
CA ALA A 365 20.60 -25.13 1.56
C ALA A 365 19.37 -26.06 1.68
N VAL A 366 19.42 -27.07 2.56
CA VAL A 366 18.29 -27.95 2.84
C VAL A 366 17.09 -27.16 3.37
N LEU A 367 17.30 -26.28 4.37
CA LEU A 367 16.22 -25.43 4.89
C LEU A 367 15.58 -24.56 3.82
N THR A 368 16.40 -23.92 2.98
CA THR A 368 15.92 -23.04 1.89
C THR A 368 15.07 -23.83 0.90
N VAL A 369 15.54 -25.00 0.47
CA VAL A 369 14.78 -25.86 -0.45
C VAL A 369 13.46 -26.32 0.17
N THR A 370 13.45 -26.71 1.45
CA THR A 370 12.23 -27.12 2.15
C THR A 370 11.19 -26.00 2.27
N THR A 371 11.59 -24.73 2.29
CA THR A 371 10.63 -23.61 2.34
C THR A 371 9.79 -23.47 1.08
N VAL A 372 10.27 -23.91 -0.09
CA VAL A 372 9.56 -23.77 -1.38
C VAL A 372 8.25 -24.58 -1.42
N PRO A 373 8.24 -25.91 -1.22
CA PRO A 373 7.00 -26.68 -1.23
C PRO A 373 6.09 -26.30 -0.06
N PHE A 374 6.64 -25.89 1.09
CA PHE A 374 5.85 -25.37 2.20
C PHE A 374 5.13 -24.05 1.85
N ALA A 375 5.81 -23.11 1.20
CA ALA A 375 5.20 -21.86 0.75
C ALA A 375 4.07 -22.11 -0.28
N ALA A 376 4.27 -23.06 -1.20
CA ALA A 376 3.22 -23.52 -2.10
C ALA A 376 2.02 -24.13 -1.32
N GLY A 377 2.30 -24.90 -0.26
CA GLY A 377 1.27 -25.43 0.65
C GLY A 377 0.46 -24.34 1.37
N ILE A 378 1.09 -23.23 1.78
CA ILE A 378 0.37 -22.08 2.38
C ILE A 378 -0.62 -21.48 1.38
N VAL A 379 -0.19 -21.25 0.13
CA VAL A 379 -1.06 -20.69 -0.91
C VAL A 379 -2.25 -21.61 -1.15
N GLN A 380 -2.03 -22.92 -1.11
CA GLN A 380 -3.08 -23.92 -1.30
C GLN A 380 -4.15 -23.90 -0.20
N VAL A 381 -3.80 -23.62 1.06
CA VAL A 381 -4.77 -23.55 2.18
C VAL A 381 -5.86 -22.49 1.94
N ILE A 382 -5.59 -21.49 1.10
CA ILE A 382 -6.58 -20.48 0.69
C ILE A 382 -7.68 -21.11 -0.17
N PHE A 383 -7.33 -22.07 -1.02
CA PHE A 383 -8.23 -22.72 -1.97
C PHE A 383 -8.90 -23.96 -1.38
N GLU A 384 -8.14 -24.82 -0.72
CA GLU A 384 -8.64 -26.09 -0.17
C GLU A 384 -7.95 -26.42 1.17
N ARG A 385 -8.75 -26.81 2.15
CA ARG A 385 -8.31 -27.14 3.51
C ARG A 385 -8.47 -28.63 3.72
N SER A 386 -7.37 -29.34 3.97
CA SER A 386 -7.38 -30.80 4.09
C SER A 386 -6.52 -31.29 5.25
N GLY A 387 -6.78 -32.51 5.71
CA GLY A 387 -5.93 -33.18 6.71
C GLY A 387 -4.44 -33.27 6.29
N TRP A 388 -4.17 -33.37 4.98
CA TRP A 388 -2.79 -33.37 4.45
C TRP A 388 -2.06 -32.05 4.69
N THR A 389 -2.75 -30.92 4.53
CA THR A 389 -2.19 -29.60 4.85
C THR A 389 -1.95 -29.44 6.36
N ALA A 390 -2.81 -30.03 7.20
CA ALA A 390 -2.59 -30.06 8.65
C ALA A 390 -1.32 -30.85 9.01
N LEU A 391 -1.09 -32.01 8.40
CA LEU A 391 0.11 -32.84 8.64
C LEU A 391 1.41 -32.10 8.30
N SER A 392 1.49 -31.55 7.09
CA SER A 392 2.69 -30.80 6.65
C SER A 392 2.92 -29.54 7.49
N THR A 393 1.86 -28.83 7.87
CA THR A 393 1.98 -27.63 8.73
C THR A 393 2.37 -27.99 10.17
N ALA A 394 1.91 -29.13 10.70
CA ALA A 394 2.34 -29.64 12.01
C ALA A 394 3.83 -30.01 12.01
N LEU A 395 4.35 -30.56 10.90
CA LEU A 395 5.78 -30.80 10.74
C LEU A 395 6.57 -29.49 10.60
N MET A 396 6.00 -28.45 10.01
CA MET A 396 6.64 -27.13 10.00
C MET A 396 6.68 -26.52 11.40
N PHE A 397 5.63 -26.68 12.20
CA PHE A 397 5.66 -26.33 13.62
C PHE A 397 6.76 -27.11 14.35
N ALA A 398 6.88 -28.42 14.13
CA ALA A 398 7.93 -29.25 14.72
C ALA A 398 9.35 -28.81 14.28
N LEU A 399 9.55 -28.45 13.01
CA LEU A 399 10.80 -27.90 12.51
C LEU A 399 11.11 -26.54 13.15
N ALA A 400 10.14 -25.63 13.20
CA ALA A 400 10.28 -24.32 13.83
C ALA A 400 10.63 -24.45 15.32
N LEU A 401 9.98 -25.35 16.04
CA LEU A 401 10.28 -25.67 17.43
C LEU A 401 11.68 -26.28 17.57
N SER A 402 12.07 -27.19 16.68
CA SER A 402 13.41 -27.77 16.64
C SER A 402 14.49 -26.72 16.41
N LEU A 403 14.27 -25.77 15.50
CA LEU A 403 15.17 -24.65 15.22
C LEU A 403 15.24 -23.67 16.40
N LEU A 404 14.14 -23.48 17.14
CA LEU A 404 14.12 -22.65 18.33
C LEU A 404 14.96 -23.26 19.47
N LEU A 405 14.80 -24.57 19.70
CA LEU A 405 15.42 -25.28 20.83
C LEU A 405 16.85 -25.77 20.55
N THR A 406 17.26 -25.94 19.29
CA THR A 406 18.59 -26.46 18.95
C THR A 406 19.72 -25.49 19.28
N ARG A 407 20.87 -26.03 19.68
CA ARG A 407 22.12 -25.30 19.94
C ARG A 407 23.16 -25.48 18.81
N ARG A 408 22.72 -25.89 17.63
CA ARG A 408 23.61 -26.16 16.51
C ARG A 408 24.50 -24.93 16.17
N PRO A 409 25.82 -25.10 16.01
CA PRO A 409 26.69 -24.02 15.54
C PRO A 409 26.30 -23.61 14.10
N GLY A 410 26.24 -22.29 13.86
CA GLY A 410 25.85 -21.71 12.57
C GLY A 410 24.39 -21.25 12.46
N LEU A 411 23.52 -21.55 13.43
CA LEU A 411 22.17 -20.99 13.51
C LEU A 411 22.24 -19.51 13.92
N ASN A 412 21.83 -18.61 13.02
CA ASN A 412 21.82 -17.18 13.27
C ASN A 412 20.54 -16.73 14.01
N ILE A 413 20.58 -15.51 14.55
CA ILE A 413 19.44 -14.93 15.28
C ILE A 413 18.22 -14.80 14.36
N ILE A 414 18.43 -14.40 13.10
CA ILE A 414 17.35 -14.16 12.12
C ILE A 414 16.52 -15.44 11.89
N LEU A 415 17.17 -16.55 11.57
CA LEU A 415 16.49 -17.82 11.32
C LEU A 415 15.76 -18.30 12.58
N ARG A 416 16.36 -18.13 13.77
CA ARG A 416 15.70 -18.47 15.03
C ARG A 416 14.48 -17.57 15.30
N THR A 417 14.56 -16.27 15.00
CA THR A 417 13.44 -15.36 15.15
C THR A 417 12.30 -15.68 14.19
N LEU A 418 12.62 -16.06 12.95
CA LEU A 418 11.63 -16.51 11.97
C LEU A 418 10.95 -17.80 12.45
N ALA A 419 11.74 -18.79 12.89
CA ALA A 419 11.20 -20.03 13.46
C ALA A 419 10.28 -19.76 14.67
N ALA A 420 10.70 -18.89 15.60
CA ALA A 420 9.89 -18.49 16.74
C ALA A 420 8.57 -17.82 16.30
N GLY A 421 8.63 -16.90 15.33
CA GLY A 421 7.45 -16.23 14.77
C GLY A 421 6.47 -17.18 14.08
N MET A 422 6.94 -18.31 13.54
CA MET A 422 6.08 -19.28 12.83
C MET A 422 5.30 -20.22 13.75
N LEU A 423 5.63 -20.33 15.04
CA LEU A 423 4.98 -21.29 15.95
C LEU A 423 3.47 -21.08 16.07
N VAL A 424 3.02 -19.86 16.40
CA VAL A 424 1.60 -19.57 16.62
C VAL A 424 0.77 -19.64 15.33
N PRO A 425 1.23 -19.08 14.19
CA PRO A 425 0.51 -19.22 12.93
C PRO A 425 0.41 -20.68 12.44
N THR A 426 1.47 -21.47 12.56
CA THR A 426 1.44 -22.87 12.09
C THR A 426 0.48 -23.72 12.91
N ILE A 427 0.45 -23.60 14.24
CA ILE A 427 -0.53 -24.32 15.06
C ILE A 427 -1.98 -23.86 14.79
N ALA A 428 -2.19 -22.56 14.52
CA ALA A 428 -3.50 -22.05 14.15
C ALA A 428 -3.99 -22.65 12.81
N VAL A 429 -3.12 -22.72 11.80
CA VAL A 429 -3.44 -23.35 10.51
C VAL A 429 -3.73 -24.84 10.68
N VAL A 430 -2.99 -25.56 11.53
CA VAL A 430 -3.28 -26.96 11.87
C VAL A 430 -4.71 -27.10 12.43
N VAL A 431 -5.11 -26.25 13.37
CA VAL A 431 -6.47 -26.24 13.93
C VAL A 431 -7.53 -25.98 12.86
N VAL A 432 -7.30 -25.01 11.96
CA VAL A 432 -8.23 -24.70 10.85
C VAL A 432 -8.38 -25.89 9.91
N CYS A 433 -7.27 -26.51 9.50
CA CYS A 433 -7.29 -27.61 8.55
C CYS A 433 -7.87 -28.90 9.15
N LEU A 434 -7.60 -29.19 10.42
CA LEU A 434 -8.24 -30.30 11.13
C LEU A 434 -9.73 -30.06 11.34
N GLY A 435 -10.13 -28.83 11.69
CA GLY A 435 -11.54 -28.48 11.80
C GLY A 435 -12.29 -28.62 10.48
N ALA A 436 -11.67 -28.24 9.36
CA ALA A 436 -12.25 -28.44 8.03
C ALA A 436 -12.39 -29.92 7.63
N GLN A 437 -11.48 -30.79 8.12
CA GLN A 437 -11.50 -32.21 7.80
C GLN A 437 -12.49 -33.01 8.67
N LEU A 438 -12.60 -32.66 9.97
CA LEU A 438 -13.33 -33.45 10.96
C LEU A 438 -14.77 -32.98 11.19
N LEU A 439 -15.09 -31.72 10.88
CA LEU A 439 -16.41 -31.16 11.11
C LEU A 439 -17.23 -31.22 9.81
N ALA A 440 -18.42 -31.82 9.89
CA ALA A 440 -19.38 -31.86 8.78
C ALA A 440 -20.04 -30.49 8.50
N VAL A 441 -19.92 -29.55 9.45
CA VAL A 441 -20.45 -28.19 9.38
C VAL A 441 -19.28 -27.20 9.30
N SER A 442 -19.53 -25.94 8.96
CA SER A 442 -18.53 -24.86 9.03
C SER A 442 -17.74 -24.96 10.33
N GLY A 443 -16.42 -25.15 10.23
CA GLY A 443 -15.55 -25.27 11.41
C GLY A 443 -15.31 -23.96 12.14
N SER A 444 -15.79 -22.82 11.63
CA SER A 444 -15.51 -21.48 12.20
C SER A 444 -15.95 -21.33 13.67
N PRO A 445 -17.15 -21.82 14.08
CA PRO A 445 -17.60 -21.75 15.48
C PRO A 445 -16.74 -22.52 16.48
N VAL A 446 -15.98 -23.51 16.03
CA VAL A 446 -15.13 -24.35 16.90
C VAL A 446 -13.66 -23.93 16.80
N THR A 447 -13.16 -23.74 15.57
CA THR A 447 -11.74 -23.47 15.31
C THR A 447 -11.29 -22.08 15.76
N LEU A 448 -12.09 -21.03 15.53
CA LEU A 448 -11.73 -19.66 15.90
C LEU A 448 -11.59 -19.48 17.43
N PRO A 449 -12.50 -20.00 18.27
CA PRO A 449 -12.30 -20.09 19.71
C PRO A 449 -11.02 -20.78 20.15
N ILE A 450 -10.68 -21.93 19.56
CA ILE A 450 -9.47 -22.68 19.90
C ILE A 450 -8.23 -21.83 19.57
N ILE A 451 -8.21 -21.18 18.41
CA ILE A 451 -7.12 -20.26 18.03
C ILE A 451 -7.02 -19.09 19.01
N ALA A 452 -8.15 -18.50 19.40
CA ALA A 452 -8.20 -17.43 20.39
C ALA A 452 -7.67 -17.89 21.76
N ALA A 453 -8.00 -19.11 22.20
CA ALA A 453 -7.47 -19.71 23.41
C ALA A 453 -5.96 -19.93 23.35
N ILE A 454 -5.43 -20.43 22.22
CA ILE A 454 -3.99 -20.58 21.99
C ILE A 454 -3.29 -19.22 22.12
N VAL A 455 -3.80 -18.18 21.45
CA VAL A 455 -3.25 -16.82 21.55
C VAL A 455 -3.31 -16.30 23.00
N ALA A 456 -4.44 -16.52 23.68
CA ALA A 456 -4.66 -16.08 25.05
C ALA A 456 -3.72 -16.75 26.06
N LEU A 457 -3.29 -17.99 25.82
CA LEU A 457 -2.30 -18.69 26.63
C LEU A 457 -0.87 -18.29 26.28
N VAL A 458 -0.57 -18.05 25.00
CA VAL A 458 0.80 -17.72 24.54
C VAL A 458 1.22 -16.33 24.99
N LEU A 459 0.36 -15.30 24.85
CA LEU A 459 0.69 -13.91 25.19
C LEU A 459 1.23 -13.70 26.62
N PRO A 460 0.59 -14.20 27.69
CA PRO A 460 1.12 -14.09 29.05
C PRO A 460 2.37 -14.97 29.28
N SER A 461 2.52 -16.06 28.53
CA SER A 461 3.62 -17.02 28.69
C SER A 461 4.94 -16.59 28.04
N THR A 462 4.95 -15.50 27.26
CA THR A 462 6.13 -15.08 26.49
C THR A 462 7.38 -14.84 27.36
N THR A 463 7.23 -14.29 28.56
CA THR A 463 8.34 -14.09 29.51
C THR A 463 8.90 -15.41 30.03
N LEU A 464 8.03 -16.35 30.38
CA LEU A 464 8.41 -17.71 30.80
C LEU A 464 9.14 -18.45 29.66
N ILE A 465 8.67 -18.33 28.43
CA ILE A 465 9.33 -18.91 27.25
C ILE A 465 10.73 -18.32 27.08
N ARG A 466 10.89 -16.99 27.18
CA ARG A 466 12.22 -16.33 27.10
C ARG A 466 13.16 -16.87 28.18
N ASP A 467 12.67 -17.03 29.40
CA ASP A 467 13.49 -17.41 30.54
C ASP A 467 13.86 -18.91 30.47
N ALA A 468 12.94 -19.77 30.04
CA ALA A 468 13.22 -21.18 29.72
C ALA A 468 14.24 -21.32 28.57
N LEU A 469 14.15 -20.48 27.53
CA LEU A 469 15.15 -20.46 26.45
C LEU A 469 16.54 -20.06 26.96
N ARG A 470 16.63 -19.08 27.88
CA ARG A 470 17.89 -18.68 28.53
C ARG A 470 18.45 -19.80 29.41
N GLN A 471 17.61 -20.46 30.21
CA GLN A 471 18.01 -21.64 31.00
C GLN A 471 18.51 -22.78 30.09
N ASN A 472 17.91 -22.92 28.92
CA ASN A 472 18.38 -23.80 27.85
C ASN A 472 19.63 -23.26 27.10
N GLY A 473 20.42 -22.36 27.70
CA GLY A 473 21.75 -21.96 27.23
C GLY A 473 21.76 -21.01 26.03
N LEU A 474 20.64 -20.35 25.72
CA LEU A 474 20.56 -19.38 24.63
C LEU A 474 21.06 -18.00 25.04
N ARG A 475 21.75 -17.29 24.13
CA ARG A 475 22.17 -15.90 24.35
C ARG A 475 20.96 -15.00 24.61
N ALA A 476 21.13 -14.03 25.50
CA ALA A 476 20.07 -13.13 25.94
C ALA A 476 19.37 -12.41 24.77
N ASP A 477 20.12 -11.96 23.76
CA ASP A 477 19.59 -11.26 22.58
C ASP A 477 18.71 -12.18 21.73
N ALA A 478 19.18 -13.40 21.48
CA ALA A 478 18.44 -14.39 20.69
C ALA A 478 17.14 -14.82 21.38
N ALA A 479 17.17 -15.02 22.71
CA ALA A 479 15.98 -15.34 23.48
C ALA A 479 14.97 -14.17 23.50
N THR A 480 15.46 -12.93 23.58
CA THR A 480 14.60 -11.73 23.56
C THR A 480 13.98 -11.52 22.18
N ALA A 481 14.75 -11.72 21.11
CA ALA A 481 14.25 -11.62 19.75
C ALA A 481 13.22 -12.73 19.43
N ALA A 482 13.46 -13.97 19.87
CA ALA A 482 12.49 -15.06 19.74
C ALA A 482 11.19 -14.78 20.49
N ARG A 483 11.28 -14.24 21.71
CA ARG A 483 10.11 -13.79 22.49
C ARG A 483 9.30 -12.75 21.73
N LEU A 484 9.95 -11.69 21.22
CA LEU A 484 9.30 -10.62 20.47
C LEU A 484 8.61 -11.18 19.21
N ALA A 485 9.23 -12.13 18.52
CA ALA A 485 8.65 -12.76 17.35
C ALA A 485 7.39 -13.58 17.69
N ILE A 486 7.40 -14.37 18.77
CA ILE A 486 6.23 -15.12 19.26
C ILE A 486 5.11 -14.16 19.69
N GLU A 487 5.46 -13.10 20.40
CA GLU A 487 4.51 -12.08 20.86
C GLU A 487 3.85 -11.36 19.67
N ALA A 488 4.64 -10.94 18.68
CA ALA A 488 4.15 -10.29 17.47
C ALA A 488 3.27 -11.22 16.62
N SER A 489 3.68 -12.47 16.43
CA SER A 489 2.90 -13.42 15.64
C SER A 489 1.62 -13.85 16.35
N ALA A 490 1.62 -13.99 17.69
CA ALA A 490 0.41 -14.24 18.47
C ALA A 490 -0.61 -13.09 18.35
N LEU A 491 -0.15 -11.84 18.43
CA LEU A 491 -1.03 -10.67 18.24
C LEU A 491 -1.61 -10.63 16.81
N LEU A 492 -0.79 -10.89 15.79
CA LEU A 492 -1.25 -10.96 14.40
C LEU A 492 -2.27 -12.08 14.20
N THR A 493 -2.02 -13.28 14.73
CA THR A 493 -2.96 -14.41 14.68
C THR A 493 -4.27 -14.08 15.41
N GLY A 494 -4.19 -13.42 16.58
CA GLY A 494 -5.38 -12.96 17.30
C GLY A 494 -6.20 -11.94 16.50
N ALA A 495 -5.53 -10.97 15.87
CA ALA A 495 -6.21 -9.98 15.01
C ALA A 495 -6.88 -10.63 13.80
N ILE A 496 -6.22 -11.58 13.13
CA ILE A 496 -6.81 -12.35 12.03
C ILE A 496 -8.01 -13.16 12.52
N ALA A 497 -7.92 -13.81 13.69
CA ALA A 497 -9.03 -14.57 14.26
C ALA A 497 -10.24 -13.66 14.58
N THR A 498 -10.02 -12.47 15.15
CA THR A 498 -11.08 -11.48 15.36
C THR A 498 -11.70 -11.01 14.04
N GLY A 499 -10.87 -10.69 13.03
CA GLY A 499 -11.36 -10.27 11.72
C GLY A 499 -12.20 -11.36 11.05
N LEU A 500 -11.75 -12.62 11.11
CA LEU A 500 -12.51 -13.76 10.59
C LEU A 500 -13.79 -14.02 11.36
N ALA A 501 -13.80 -13.86 12.69
CA ALA A 501 -15.02 -14.01 13.49
C ALA A 501 -16.07 -12.95 13.13
N LEU A 502 -15.65 -11.70 12.93
CA LEU A 502 -16.53 -10.59 12.55
C LEU A 502 -17.02 -10.66 11.09
N ALA A 503 -16.16 -11.08 10.16
CA ALA A 503 -16.45 -11.02 8.72
C ALA A 503 -17.14 -12.27 8.17
N ARG A 504 -17.15 -13.39 8.90
CA ARG A 504 -17.76 -14.64 8.43
C ARG A 504 -19.11 -14.86 9.09
N ASP A 505 -20.16 -14.83 8.27
CA ASP A 505 -21.54 -15.12 8.69
C ASP A 505 -21.65 -16.45 9.46
N ALA A 506 -20.88 -17.46 9.04
CA ALA A 506 -20.87 -18.77 9.66
C ALA A 506 -20.30 -18.82 11.09
N ALA A 507 -19.55 -17.79 11.53
CA ALA A 507 -19.12 -17.68 12.93
C ALA A 507 -20.26 -17.12 13.80
N GLY A 508 -20.99 -16.13 13.29
CA GLY A 508 -22.05 -15.46 14.02
C GLY A 508 -21.57 -14.68 15.26
N LEU A 509 -22.51 -14.03 15.94
CA LEU A 509 -22.22 -13.19 17.11
C LEU A 509 -21.76 -13.99 18.33
N GLY A 510 -22.28 -15.22 18.52
CA GLY A 510 -21.89 -16.08 19.64
C GLY A 510 -20.42 -16.51 19.59
N THR A 511 -19.91 -16.89 18.41
CA THR A 511 -18.49 -17.22 18.25
C THR A 511 -17.61 -15.99 18.39
N THR A 512 -18.03 -14.86 17.81
CA THR A 512 -17.32 -13.58 17.92
C THR A 512 -17.19 -13.15 19.36
N PHE A 513 -18.28 -13.24 20.13
CA PHE A 513 -18.27 -13.00 21.58
C PHE A 513 -17.20 -13.85 22.27
N LEU A 514 -17.20 -15.16 22.04
CA LEU A 514 -16.29 -16.08 22.72
C LEU A 514 -14.82 -15.82 22.34
N VAL A 515 -14.53 -15.57 21.05
CA VAL A 515 -13.20 -15.17 20.57
C VAL A 515 -12.71 -13.91 21.27
N LEU A 516 -13.56 -12.88 21.33
CA LEU A 516 -13.22 -11.60 21.95
C LEU A 516 -13.03 -11.71 23.46
N VAL A 517 -13.83 -12.51 24.16
CA VAL A 517 -13.64 -12.77 25.60
C VAL A 517 -12.31 -13.47 25.84
N LEU A 518 -12.00 -14.54 25.10
CA LEU A 518 -10.74 -15.28 25.26
C LEU A 518 -9.52 -14.38 25.01
N LEU A 519 -9.53 -13.61 23.90
CA LEU A 519 -8.46 -12.67 23.60
C LEU A 519 -8.37 -11.54 24.63
N GLY A 520 -9.51 -11.07 25.14
CA GLY A 520 -9.58 -10.05 26.19
C GLY A 520 -8.95 -10.52 27.50
N VAL A 521 -9.28 -11.72 27.94
CA VAL A 521 -8.70 -12.36 29.13
C VAL A 521 -7.19 -12.59 28.92
N GLY A 522 -6.79 -13.11 27.76
CA GLY A 522 -5.37 -13.31 27.43
C GLY A 522 -4.55 -12.01 27.39
N ALA A 523 -5.12 -10.94 26.84
CA ALA A 523 -4.48 -9.62 26.82
C ALA A 523 -4.39 -9.00 28.22
N ALA A 524 -5.42 -9.17 29.06
CA ALA A 524 -5.39 -8.75 30.47
C ALA A 524 -4.34 -9.55 31.26
N ALA A 525 -4.27 -10.86 31.07
CA ALA A 525 -3.25 -11.71 31.66
C ALA A 525 -1.83 -11.29 31.21
N SER A 526 -1.65 -10.95 29.94
CA SER A 526 -0.38 -10.40 29.44
C SER A 526 -0.02 -9.05 30.08
N ALA A 527 -1.01 -8.20 30.33
CA ALA A 527 -0.80 -6.94 31.04
C ALA A 527 -0.38 -7.15 32.51
N LEU A 528 -0.99 -8.14 33.18
CA LEU A 528 -0.71 -8.46 34.58
C LEU A 528 0.62 -9.21 34.78
N PHE A 529 0.80 -10.35 34.09
CA PHE A 529 1.92 -11.26 34.31
C PHE A 529 3.16 -10.91 33.49
N ALA A 530 2.99 -10.36 32.27
CA ALA A 530 4.11 -9.95 31.41
C ALA A 530 4.37 -8.43 31.45
N HIS A 531 3.64 -7.70 32.31
CA HIS A 531 3.74 -6.24 32.49
C HIS A 531 3.64 -5.44 31.18
N ARG A 532 2.82 -5.92 30.24
CA ARG A 532 2.62 -5.29 28.92
C ARG A 532 1.54 -4.23 28.97
N ARG A 533 1.95 -2.96 28.90
CA ARG A 533 1.00 -1.83 28.89
C ARG A 533 -0.01 -1.88 27.74
N TYR A 534 0.39 -2.37 26.56
CA TYR A 534 -0.53 -2.50 25.43
C TYR A 534 -1.65 -3.52 25.68
N GLY A 535 -1.42 -4.51 26.57
CA GLY A 535 -2.40 -5.55 26.88
C GLY A 535 -3.70 -5.01 27.47
N TRP A 536 -3.63 -3.92 28.25
CA TRP A 536 -4.83 -3.24 28.77
C TRP A 536 -5.71 -2.65 27.67
N TRP A 537 -5.10 -2.09 26.62
CA TRP A 537 -5.85 -1.52 25.49
C TRP A 537 -6.50 -2.61 24.65
N VAL A 538 -5.76 -3.69 24.37
CA VAL A 538 -6.29 -4.84 23.62
C VAL A 538 -7.41 -5.53 24.41
N ALA A 539 -7.25 -5.71 25.73
CA ALA A 539 -8.28 -6.26 26.60
C ALA A 539 -9.53 -5.38 26.61
N GLY A 540 -9.37 -4.06 26.76
CA GLY A 540 -10.49 -3.12 26.73
C GLY A 540 -11.26 -3.16 25.41
N ALA A 541 -10.57 -3.17 24.28
CA ALA A 541 -11.19 -3.28 22.97
C ALA A 541 -11.93 -4.61 22.77
N ALA A 542 -11.29 -5.72 23.14
CA ALA A 542 -11.87 -7.05 22.97
C ALA A 542 -13.09 -7.26 23.89
N ILE A 543 -13.01 -6.87 25.17
CA ILE A 543 -14.14 -6.99 26.11
C ILE A 543 -15.29 -6.06 25.71
N THR A 544 -15.01 -4.85 25.21
CA THR A 544 -16.06 -3.94 24.69
C THR A 544 -16.76 -4.55 23.48
N GLY A 545 -16.01 -5.09 22.53
CA GLY A 545 -16.59 -5.80 21.38
C GLY A 545 -17.39 -7.04 21.79
N ALA A 546 -16.94 -7.78 22.81
CA ALA A 546 -17.69 -8.90 23.37
C ALA A 546 -19.02 -8.45 23.97
N LEU A 547 -19.03 -7.35 24.72
CA LEU A 547 -20.25 -6.75 25.27
C LEU A 547 -21.22 -6.33 24.16
N TRP A 548 -20.72 -5.73 23.07
CA TRP A 548 -21.51 -5.41 21.89
C TRP A 548 -22.14 -6.65 21.25
N CYS A 549 -21.39 -7.76 21.18
CA CYS A 549 -21.94 -9.03 20.69
C CYS A 549 -23.09 -9.53 21.58
N ILE A 550 -22.98 -9.43 22.92
CA ILE A 550 -24.07 -9.81 23.84
C ILE A 550 -25.30 -8.94 23.62
N TRP A 551 -25.15 -7.61 23.51
CA TRP A 551 -26.29 -6.72 23.27
C TRP A 551 -26.99 -7.03 21.95
N ALA A 552 -26.21 -7.26 20.88
CA ALA A 552 -26.76 -7.63 19.59
C ALA A 552 -27.48 -8.99 19.63
N MET A 553 -26.97 -9.96 20.40
CA MET A 553 -27.65 -11.25 20.61
C MET A 553 -28.97 -11.13 21.40
N ASN A 554 -29.12 -10.08 22.22
CA ASN A 554 -30.36 -9.78 22.96
C ASN A 554 -31.28 -8.79 22.22
N SER A 555 -31.04 -8.57 20.91
CA SER A 555 -31.82 -7.64 20.07
C SER A 555 -31.90 -6.23 20.63
N VAL A 556 -30.81 -5.76 21.27
CA VAL A 556 -30.72 -4.37 21.72
C VAL A 556 -30.36 -3.49 20.53
N ASP A 557 -31.35 -2.73 20.04
CA ASP A 557 -31.18 -1.81 18.90
C ASP A 557 -30.81 -0.38 19.33
N LEU A 558 -30.74 -0.14 20.64
CA LEU A 558 -30.46 1.18 21.21
C LEU A 558 -28.98 1.54 21.05
N LEU A 559 -28.66 2.55 20.22
CA LEU A 559 -27.28 3.02 20.02
C LEU A 559 -26.59 3.39 21.33
N GLU A 560 -27.32 4.03 22.24
CA GLU A 560 -26.82 4.44 23.56
C GLU A 560 -26.33 3.24 24.38
N ALA A 561 -26.93 2.06 24.22
CA ALA A 561 -26.45 0.85 24.89
C ALA A 561 -25.01 0.55 24.47
N TYR A 562 -24.65 0.71 23.19
CA TYR A 562 -23.33 0.43 22.66
C TYR A 562 -22.27 1.48 23.02
N LEU A 563 -22.65 2.76 23.06
CA LEU A 563 -21.72 3.88 23.18
C LEU A 563 -21.60 4.43 24.61
N LEU A 564 -22.69 4.45 25.38
CA LEU A 564 -22.73 5.14 26.67
C LEU A 564 -21.86 4.44 27.73
N PRO A 565 -21.90 3.10 27.91
CA PRO A 565 -21.06 2.44 28.90
C PRO A 565 -19.55 2.65 28.70
N PRO A 566 -18.96 2.45 27.49
CA PRO A 566 -17.53 2.71 27.29
C PRO A 566 -17.19 4.20 27.39
N ALA A 567 -18.09 5.10 26.96
CA ALA A 567 -17.90 6.54 27.13
C ALA A 567 -17.86 6.95 28.60
N LEU A 568 -18.81 6.48 29.41
CA LEU A 568 -18.84 6.73 30.85
C LEU A 568 -17.62 6.12 31.55
N ALA A 569 -17.23 4.90 31.21
CA ALA A 569 -16.02 4.29 31.75
C ALA A 569 -14.78 5.16 31.46
N ALA A 570 -14.63 5.67 30.23
CA ALA A 570 -13.54 6.58 29.87
C ALA A 570 -13.58 7.88 30.70
N THR A 571 -14.76 8.48 30.90
CA THR A 571 -14.89 9.69 31.74
C THR A 571 -14.55 9.44 33.20
N VAL A 572 -15.01 8.32 33.78
CA VAL A 572 -14.74 7.94 35.17
C VAL A 572 -13.26 7.65 35.36
N VAL A 573 -12.64 6.88 34.46
CA VAL A 573 -11.20 6.60 34.50
C VAL A 573 -10.39 7.89 34.37
N ALA A 574 -10.78 8.80 33.46
CA ALA A 574 -10.12 10.08 33.32
C ALA A 574 -10.25 10.95 34.58
N ALA A 575 -11.41 10.93 35.25
CA ALA A 575 -11.62 11.64 36.52
C ALA A 575 -10.73 11.06 37.63
N ILE A 576 -10.66 9.73 37.76
CA ILE A 576 -9.79 9.04 38.73
C ILE A 576 -8.30 9.35 38.46
N LEU A 577 -7.86 9.28 37.20
CA LEU A 577 -6.49 9.61 36.82
C LEU A 577 -6.15 11.06 37.14
N THR A 578 -7.09 11.98 36.89
CA THR A 578 -6.94 13.39 37.25
C THR A 578 -6.87 13.57 38.77
N ALA A 579 -7.62 12.77 39.54
CA ALA A 579 -7.61 12.84 41.00
C ALA A 579 -6.29 12.35 41.59
N ARG A 580 -5.65 11.41 40.88
CA ARG A 580 -4.31 10.90 41.14
C ARG A 580 -3.18 11.80 40.60
N GLY A 581 -3.50 12.95 39.98
CA GLY A 581 -2.52 13.95 39.54
C GLY A 581 -2.09 13.87 38.07
N TYR A 582 -2.67 12.97 37.27
CA TYR A 582 -2.38 12.87 35.84
C TYR A 582 -3.24 13.84 35.02
N ARG A 583 -2.73 14.33 33.89
CA ARG A 583 -3.51 15.21 33.00
C ARG A 583 -4.34 14.37 32.01
N ALA A 584 -5.56 13.99 32.38
CA ALA A 584 -6.45 13.16 31.55
C ALA A 584 -7.59 13.94 30.86
N ARG A 585 -7.42 15.26 30.65
CA ARG A 585 -8.45 16.14 30.04
C ARG A 585 -8.95 15.63 28.68
N GLY A 586 -8.05 15.12 27.84
CA GLY A 586 -8.40 14.59 26.51
C GLY A 586 -9.36 13.40 26.60
N LEU A 587 -9.01 12.39 27.41
CA LEU A 587 -9.84 11.20 27.61
C LEU A 587 -11.22 11.56 28.19
N PHE A 588 -11.26 12.49 29.14
CA PHE A 588 -12.51 12.97 29.73
C PHE A 588 -13.41 13.69 28.70
N ALA A 589 -12.82 14.61 27.91
CA ALA A 589 -13.55 15.34 26.87
C ALA A 589 -14.05 14.40 25.76
N THR A 590 -13.23 13.45 25.32
CA THR A 590 -13.62 12.44 24.32
C THR A 590 -14.74 11.54 24.83
N GLY A 591 -14.67 11.08 26.09
CA GLY A 591 -15.75 10.29 26.69
C GLY A 591 -17.07 11.06 26.73
N LEU A 592 -17.06 12.32 27.18
CA LEU A 592 -18.27 13.16 27.16
C LEU A 592 -18.78 13.44 25.73
N ALA A 593 -17.88 13.66 24.78
CA ALA A 593 -18.26 13.88 23.38
C ALA A 593 -18.92 12.64 22.76
N ILE A 594 -18.38 11.44 23.00
CA ILE A 594 -18.98 10.17 22.53
C ILE A 594 -20.32 9.90 23.23
N ALA A 595 -20.51 10.34 24.47
CA ALA A 595 -21.79 10.20 25.17
C ALA A 595 -22.89 11.13 24.63
N VAL A 596 -22.53 12.33 24.13
CA VAL A 596 -23.50 13.38 23.77
C VAL A 596 -23.71 13.51 22.25
N LEU A 597 -22.64 13.55 21.46
CA LEU A 597 -22.71 13.89 20.04
C LEU A 597 -23.46 12.85 19.19
N PRO A 598 -23.27 11.52 19.38
CA PRO A 598 -24.01 10.51 18.61
C PRO A 598 -25.52 10.59 18.83
N SER A 599 -25.98 10.72 20.08
CA SER A 599 -27.41 10.87 20.39
C SER A 599 -28.00 12.18 19.84
N LEU A 600 -27.24 13.29 19.90
CA LEU A 600 -27.63 14.55 19.25
C LEU A 600 -27.67 14.42 17.71
N GLY A 601 -26.74 13.66 17.13
CA GLY A 601 -26.67 13.35 15.70
C GLY A 601 -27.87 12.53 15.23
N LEU A 602 -28.23 11.48 15.98
CA LEU A 602 -29.43 10.68 15.72
C LEU A 602 -30.69 11.54 15.80
N LEU A 603 -30.79 12.44 16.77
CA LEU A 603 -31.95 13.32 16.91
C LEU A 603 -32.00 14.39 15.81
N SER A 604 -30.87 14.86 15.28
CA SER A 604 -30.86 15.87 14.22
C SER A 604 -31.09 15.30 12.82
N LEU A 605 -30.62 14.08 12.54
CA LEU A 605 -30.67 13.46 11.20
C LEU A 605 -31.72 12.35 11.07
N GLY A 606 -32.19 11.79 12.18
CA GLY A 606 -33.10 10.65 12.20
C GLY A 606 -34.50 11.02 11.74
N ARG A 607 -34.99 10.32 10.70
CA ARG A 607 -36.41 10.36 10.30
C ARG A 607 -37.27 9.64 11.33
N THR A 608 -38.41 10.23 11.65
CA THR A 608 -39.44 9.65 12.51
C THR A 608 -40.33 8.74 11.69
N ASP A 609 -40.22 7.44 11.94
CA ASP A 609 -41.18 6.44 11.46
C ASP A 609 -42.15 6.09 12.59
N ALA A 610 -43.30 5.48 12.27
CA ALA A 610 -44.31 5.11 13.26
C ALA A 610 -43.76 4.21 14.40
N SER A 611 -42.72 3.42 14.12
CA SER A 611 -42.04 2.56 15.11
C SER A 611 -41.06 3.32 16.02
N THR A 612 -40.56 4.48 15.62
CA THR A 612 -39.56 5.28 16.36
C THR A 612 -40.15 6.57 16.97
N ALA A 613 -41.44 6.82 16.75
CA ALA A 613 -42.17 7.98 17.26
C ALA A 613 -42.16 8.09 18.80
N ALA A 614 -42.11 6.96 19.51
CA ALA A 614 -42.00 6.92 20.98
C ALA A 614 -40.59 7.22 21.49
N ASP A 615 -39.55 7.07 20.65
CA ASP A 615 -38.14 7.18 21.07
C ASP A 615 -37.60 8.62 21.05
N VAL A 616 -38.19 9.51 20.26
CA VAL A 616 -37.71 10.88 20.09
C VAL A 616 -37.92 11.75 21.35
N PRO A 617 -39.08 11.72 22.04
CA PRO A 617 -39.31 12.55 23.22
C PRO A 617 -38.36 12.26 24.39
N TRP A 618 -38.04 10.98 24.64
CA TRP A 618 -37.20 10.62 25.77
C TRP A 618 -35.74 11.01 25.54
N ARG A 619 -35.21 10.89 24.31
CA ARG A 619 -33.82 11.29 24.00
C ARG A 619 -33.61 12.79 24.17
N ALA A 620 -34.58 13.59 23.74
CA ALA A 620 -34.55 15.04 23.93
C ALA A 620 -34.52 15.41 25.43
N LEU A 621 -35.43 14.83 26.21
CA LEU A 621 -35.51 15.05 27.65
C LEU A 621 -34.27 14.52 28.39
N ALA A 622 -33.76 13.35 28.01
CA ALA A 622 -32.56 12.75 28.60
C ALA A 622 -31.31 13.59 28.34
N LEU A 623 -31.14 14.15 27.13
CA LEU A 623 -30.02 15.04 26.82
C LEU A 623 -30.12 16.39 27.54
N LEU A 624 -31.33 16.97 27.69
CA LEU A 624 -31.53 18.17 28.51
C LEU A 624 -31.23 17.89 30.00
N ALA A 625 -31.73 16.77 30.53
CA ALA A 625 -31.46 16.34 31.89
C ALA A 625 -29.97 16.07 32.12
N ALA A 626 -29.29 15.43 31.15
CA ALA A 626 -27.85 15.23 31.16
C ALA A 626 -27.10 16.57 31.14
N GLY A 627 -27.55 17.55 30.34
CA GLY A 627 -27.02 18.91 30.36
C GLY A 627 -27.09 19.54 31.75
N ALA A 628 -28.24 19.46 32.42
CA ALA A 628 -28.42 19.95 33.78
C ALA A 628 -27.53 19.19 34.81
N ALA A 629 -27.45 17.86 34.70
CA ALA A 629 -26.58 17.04 35.55
C ALA A 629 -25.09 17.39 35.35
N LEU A 630 -24.66 17.64 34.12
CA LEU A 630 -23.29 18.08 33.80
C LEU A 630 -23.01 19.49 34.34
N LEU A 631 -23.99 20.40 34.38
CA LEU A 631 -23.81 21.69 35.08
C LEU A 631 -23.52 21.50 36.57
N ALA A 632 -24.31 20.66 37.24
CA ALA A 632 -24.12 20.35 38.66
C ALA A 632 -22.76 19.68 38.90
N LEU A 633 -22.37 18.73 38.03
CA LEU A 633 -21.07 18.08 38.07
C LEU A 633 -19.92 19.08 37.86
N GLY A 634 -20.03 19.98 36.89
CA GLY A 634 -19.02 21.01 36.62
C GLY A 634 -18.82 21.96 37.80
N ALA A 635 -19.91 22.37 38.44
CA ALA A 635 -19.87 23.17 39.66
C ALA A 635 -19.24 22.40 40.85
N TRP A 636 -19.54 21.11 40.99
CA TRP A 636 -18.97 20.25 42.03
C TRP A 636 -17.47 20.02 41.81
N LEU A 637 -17.04 19.69 40.59
CA LEU A 637 -15.63 19.53 40.22
C LEU A 637 -14.81 20.80 40.45
N GLY A 638 -15.41 21.98 40.23
CA GLY A 638 -14.76 23.27 40.47
C GLY A 638 -14.34 23.52 41.91
N ARG A 639 -14.91 22.80 42.89
CA ARG A 639 -14.53 22.88 44.31
C ARG A 639 -13.18 22.24 44.61
N PHE A 640 -12.70 21.35 43.74
CA PHE A 640 -11.46 20.61 43.96
C PHE A 640 -10.36 21.13 43.03
N PRO A 641 -9.26 21.71 43.56
CA PRO A 641 -8.18 22.30 42.75
C PRO A 641 -7.61 21.32 41.71
N ARG A 642 -7.48 20.04 42.08
CA ARG A 642 -6.97 18.99 41.18
C ARG A 642 -7.92 18.67 40.02
N MET A 643 -9.22 18.89 40.17
CA MET A 643 -10.26 18.61 39.17
C MET A 643 -10.56 19.80 38.25
N GLN A 644 -10.03 20.99 38.53
CA GLN A 644 -10.36 22.21 37.77
C GLN A 644 -10.11 22.08 36.27
N ILE A 645 -9.13 21.26 35.87
CA ILE A 645 -8.82 20.99 34.45
C ILE A 645 -9.98 20.30 33.70
N LEU A 646 -10.91 19.64 34.41
CA LEU A 646 -12.08 18.96 33.85
C LEU A 646 -13.32 19.86 33.78
N VAL A 647 -13.33 21.01 34.46
CA VAL A 647 -14.52 21.87 34.55
C VAL A 647 -14.93 22.43 33.19
N LEU A 648 -13.95 22.91 32.40
CA LEU A 648 -14.19 23.43 31.06
C LEU A 648 -14.82 22.38 30.13
N PRO A 649 -14.27 21.16 29.94
CA PRO A 649 -14.93 20.15 29.09
C PRO A 649 -16.31 19.73 29.61
N THR A 650 -16.55 19.71 30.93
CA THR A 650 -17.89 19.43 31.48
C THR A 650 -18.91 20.49 31.07
N PHE A 651 -18.59 21.79 31.21
CA PHE A 651 -19.52 22.85 30.80
C PHE A 651 -19.71 22.93 29.28
N VAL A 652 -18.68 22.64 28.49
CA VAL A 652 -18.83 22.54 27.03
C VAL A 652 -19.76 21.38 26.66
N ALA A 653 -19.60 20.20 27.28
CA ALA A 653 -20.50 19.06 27.06
C ALA A 653 -21.94 19.36 27.49
N ALA A 654 -22.14 20.07 28.61
CA ALA A 654 -23.47 20.53 29.03
C ALA A 654 -24.13 21.44 28.00
N GLY A 655 -23.37 22.39 27.44
CA GLY A 655 -23.84 23.28 26.37
C GLY A 655 -24.16 22.53 25.07
N LEU A 656 -23.34 21.54 24.70
CA LEU A 656 -23.59 20.68 23.54
C LEU A 656 -24.85 19.82 23.72
N ALA A 657 -25.04 19.23 24.91
CA ALA A 657 -26.24 18.46 25.21
C ALA A 657 -27.51 19.34 25.13
N ALA A 658 -27.42 20.60 25.57
CA ALA A 658 -28.51 21.56 25.49
C ALA A 658 -28.91 21.95 24.05
N VAL A 659 -28.06 21.71 23.03
CA VAL A 659 -28.44 21.94 21.62
C VAL A 659 -29.65 21.12 21.21
N VAL A 660 -29.95 20.05 21.94
CA VAL A 660 -31.16 19.25 21.70
C VAL A 660 -32.46 20.05 21.82
N GLY A 661 -32.52 21.08 22.68
CA GLY A 661 -33.73 21.88 22.86
C GLY A 661 -34.18 22.63 21.60
N PRO A 662 -33.33 23.46 20.96
CA PRO A 662 -33.70 24.09 19.70
C PRO A 662 -33.92 23.08 18.57
N VAL A 663 -33.15 21.99 18.50
CA VAL A 663 -33.37 20.95 17.48
C VAL A 663 -34.75 20.33 17.64
N GLN A 664 -35.14 19.97 18.87
CA GLN A 664 -36.45 19.41 19.16
C GLN A 664 -37.58 20.42 18.91
N GLY A 665 -37.38 21.69 19.26
CA GLY A 665 -38.33 22.77 18.93
C GLY A 665 -38.55 22.93 17.42
N VAL A 666 -37.48 22.85 16.63
CA VAL A 666 -37.55 22.86 15.16
C VAL A 666 -38.32 21.65 14.63
N ARG A 667 -37.99 20.44 15.09
CA ARG A 667 -38.66 19.21 14.68
C ARG A 667 -40.16 19.21 14.99
N ILE A 668 -40.54 19.67 16.19
CA ILE A 668 -41.94 19.81 16.59
C ILE A 668 -42.66 20.83 15.69
N GLY A 669 -42.07 22.01 15.47
CA GLY A 669 -42.70 23.07 14.67
C GLY A 669 -42.85 22.72 13.18
N VAL A 670 -41.96 21.90 12.61
CA VAL A 670 -42.09 21.41 11.21
C VAL A 670 -43.03 20.19 11.12
N GLY A 671 -43.54 19.70 12.24
CA GLY A 671 -44.46 18.54 12.28
C GLY A 671 -43.75 17.19 12.09
N ALA A 672 -42.44 17.10 12.31
CA ALA A 672 -41.71 15.84 12.25
C ALA A 672 -42.03 14.93 13.45
N ASP A 673 -42.37 15.52 14.61
CA ASP A 673 -42.60 14.80 15.87
C ASP A 673 -44.02 15.08 16.40
N LEU A 674 -45.03 14.45 15.80
CA LEU A 674 -46.47 14.68 16.08
C LEU A 674 -47.02 13.94 17.31
N ALA A 675 -46.16 13.38 18.18
CA ALA A 675 -46.57 12.43 19.22
C ALA A 675 -47.30 13.03 20.44
N PHE A 676 -47.47 14.35 20.53
CA PHE A 676 -47.92 14.99 21.78
C PHE A 676 -49.43 15.17 21.97
N ALA A 677 -50.29 14.98 20.95
CA ALA A 677 -51.76 14.96 21.14
C ALA A 677 -52.52 14.48 19.90
N PRO A 678 -53.69 13.80 20.04
CA PRO A 678 -54.65 13.63 18.95
C PRO A 678 -55.12 15.01 18.49
N GLY A 679 -54.77 15.40 17.26
CA GLY A 679 -55.09 16.71 16.67
C GLY A 679 -53.93 17.70 16.54
N GLY A 680 -52.72 17.37 17.04
CA GLY A 680 -51.52 18.21 16.91
C GLY A 680 -51.53 19.49 17.74
N LEU A 681 -50.36 19.94 18.20
CA LEU A 681 -50.20 21.26 18.82
C LEU A 681 -50.23 22.33 17.73
N HIS A 682 -51.08 23.35 17.90
CA HIS A 682 -51.23 24.46 16.93
C HIS A 682 -51.24 25.82 17.66
N GLY A 683 -50.98 26.89 16.91
CA GLY A 683 -50.98 28.27 17.37
C GLY A 683 -50.13 28.52 18.62
N ALA A 684 -50.74 29.12 19.65
CA ALA A 684 -50.04 29.42 20.90
C ALA A 684 -49.51 28.17 21.63
N GLY A 685 -50.19 27.02 21.53
CA GLY A 685 -49.76 25.78 22.16
C GLY A 685 -48.45 25.25 21.55
N LEU A 686 -48.34 25.30 20.22
CA LEU A 686 -47.11 24.97 19.50
C LEU A 686 -45.97 25.93 19.88
N PHE A 687 -46.27 27.23 19.91
CA PHE A 687 -45.29 28.24 20.33
C PHE A 687 -44.75 27.97 21.74
N PHE A 688 -45.61 27.72 22.74
CA PHE A 688 -45.17 27.48 24.11
C PHE A 688 -44.37 26.18 24.26
N ALA A 689 -44.69 25.12 23.49
CA ALA A 689 -43.90 23.90 23.49
C ALA A 689 -42.49 24.11 22.94
N CYS A 690 -42.38 24.73 21.75
CA CYS A 690 -41.10 25.07 21.13
C CYS A 690 -40.29 26.05 21.99
N PHE A 691 -40.95 27.09 22.55
CA PHE A 691 -40.35 28.05 23.45
C PHE A 691 -39.88 27.42 24.75
N GLY A 692 -40.66 26.53 25.37
CA GLY A 692 -40.28 25.86 26.61
C GLY A 692 -39.01 25.02 26.46
N LEU A 693 -38.91 24.25 25.37
CA LEU A 693 -37.71 23.46 25.05
C LEU A 693 -36.52 24.35 24.71
N ALA A 694 -36.72 25.38 23.89
CA ALA A 694 -35.67 26.33 23.54
C ALA A 694 -35.19 27.16 24.76
N ALA A 695 -36.09 27.52 25.67
CA ALA A 695 -35.81 28.25 26.90
C ALA A 695 -35.05 27.40 27.92
N SER A 696 -35.46 26.14 28.13
CA SER A 696 -34.72 25.23 29.00
C SER A 696 -33.28 25.01 28.50
N ALA A 697 -33.10 24.80 27.19
CA ALA A 697 -31.78 24.74 26.57
C ALA A 697 -30.99 26.04 26.72
N ALA A 698 -31.61 27.19 26.48
CA ALA A 698 -30.97 28.50 26.63
C ALA A 698 -30.51 28.76 28.07
N ILE A 699 -31.29 28.35 29.07
CA ILE A 699 -30.90 28.41 30.49
C ILE A 699 -29.68 27.54 30.74
N VAL A 700 -29.68 26.29 30.27
CA VAL A 700 -28.52 25.39 30.43
C VAL A 700 -27.27 25.95 29.76
N MET A 701 -27.39 26.47 28.53
CA MET A 701 -26.26 27.11 27.82
C MET A 701 -25.79 28.39 28.52
N ALA A 702 -26.68 29.20 29.08
CA ALA A 702 -26.31 30.41 29.82
C ALA A 702 -25.60 30.10 31.14
N LEU A 703 -26.02 29.04 31.84
CA LEU A 703 -25.33 28.55 33.04
C LEU A 703 -23.98 27.90 32.70
N ALA A 704 -23.90 27.16 31.59
CA ALA A 704 -22.63 26.63 31.07
C ALA A 704 -21.66 27.77 30.73
N ALA A 705 -22.12 28.80 30.03
CA ALA A 705 -21.35 30.01 29.73
C ALA A 705 -20.83 30.70 30.99
N ARG A 706 -21.68 30.80 32.04
CA ARG A 706 -21.28 31.33 33.35
C ARG A 706 -20.19 30.47 34.02
N GLY A 707 -20.30 29.15 33.94
CA GLY A 707 -19.31 28.20 34.46
C GLY A 707 -17.98 28.21 33.69
N ILE A 708 -18.03 28.33 32.37
CA ILE A 708 -16.82 28.53 31.54
C ILE A 708 -16.15 29.84 31.94
N ARG A 709 -16.92 30.91 32.12
CA ARG A 709 -16.40 32.22 32.49
C ARG A 709 -15.68 32.25 33.84
N SER A 710 -16.18 31.51 34.84
CA SER A 710 -15.55 31.46 36.17
C SER A 710 -14.18 30.77 36.14
N THR A 711 -13.93 29.91 35.15
CA THR A 711 -12.67 29.15 35.00
C THR A 711 -11.77 29.64 33.87
N ALA A 712 -12.27 30.54 33.02
CA ALA A 712 -11.55 31.10 31.88
C ALA A 712 -10.50 32.16 32.28
N SER A 713 -9.47 32.30 31.43
CA SER A 713 -8.48 33.39 31.48
C SER A 713 -9.12 34.75 31.23
N ASP A 714 -8.45 35.84 31.61
CA ASP A 714 -9.01 37.21 31.57
C ASP A 714 -9.58 37.63 30.21
N ARG A 715 -8.93 37.23 29.11
CA ARG A 715 -9.42 37.54 27.75
C ARG A 715 -10.70 36.79 27.43
N ALA A 716 -10.76 35.50 27.73
CA ALA A 716 -11.94 34.66 27.48
C ALA A 716 -13.10 35.02 28.43
N ARG A 717 -12.79 35.42 29.66
CA ARG A 717 -13.76 35.90 30.67
C ARG A 717 -14.47 37.19 30.25
N ARG A 718 -13.81 38.01 29.42
CA ARG A 718 -14.36 39.24 28.83
C ARG A 718 -15.03 39.02 27.47
N SER A 719 -15.05 37.80 26.95
CA SER A 719 -15.68 37.50 25.67
C SER A 719 -17.20 37.62 25.76
N ARG A 720 -17.77 38.43 24.85
CA ARG A 720 -19.22 38.59 24.68
C ARG A 720 -19.88 37.40 23.98
N TRP A 721 -19.08 36.52 23.38
CA TRP A 721 -19.57 35.39 22.58
C TRP A 721 -20.04 34.19 23.41
N LEU A 722 -19.74 34.14 24.71
CA LEU A 722 -20.10 33.00 25.57
C LEU A 722 -21.62 32.79 25.69
N TYR A 723 -22.40 33.88 25.75
CA TYR A 723 -23.87 33.80 25.86
C TYR A 723 -24.59 33.79 24.50
N ALA A 724 -23.86 33.92 23.40
CA ALA A 724 -24.45 33.97 22.06
C ALA A 724 -25.21 32.68 21.69
N PRO A 725 -24.69 31.47 21.97
CA PRO A 725 -25.41 30.23 21.70
C PRO A 725 -26.75 30.13 22.44
N ALA A 726 -26.84 30.62 23.67
CA ALA A 726 -28.07 30.57 24.46
C ALA A 726 -29.19 31.42 23.84
N VAL A 727 -28.87 32.65 23.42
CA VAL A 727 -29.86 33.54 22.77
C VAL A 727 -30.27 33.01 21.41
N PHE A 728 -29.31 32.47 20.65
CA PHE A 728 -29.60 31.86 19.36
C PHE A 728 -30.46 30.61 19.48
N ALA A 729 -30.16 29.72 20.42
CA ALA A 729 -30.95 28.53 20.71
C ALA A 729 -32.40 28.88 21.06
N LEU A 730 -32.61 29.91 21.90
CA LEU A 730 -33.94 30.37 22.26
C LEU A 730 -34.76 30.79 21.03
N ALA A 731 -34.18 31.61 20.16
CA ALA A 731 -34.88 32.11 18.98
C ALA A 731 -35.05 31.03 17.90
N ALA A 732 -33.95 30.36 17.52
CA ALA A 732 -33.97 29.36 16.46
C ALA A 732 -34.90 28.18 16.76
N GLY A 733 -34.96 27.73 18.01
CA GLY A 733 -35.87 26.67 18.43
C GLY A 733 -37.35 27.04 18.37
N THR A 734 -37.67 28.34 18.33
CA THR A 734 -39.05 28.83 18.27
C THR A 734 -39.53 29.19 16.87
N TRP A 735 -38.62 29.51 15.93
CA TRP A 735 -38.99 30.03 14.61
C TRP A 735 -39.93 29.12 13.81
N SER A 736 -39.78 27.80 13.95
CA SER A 736 -40.63 26.81 13.29
C SER A 736 -42.08 26.79 13.82
N ALA A 737 -42.35 27.40 14.97
CA ALA A 737 -43.69 27.45 15.55
C ALA A 737 -44.59 28.56 14.95
N ILE A 738 -44.12 29.25 13.91
CA ILE A 738 -44.93 30.25 13.22
C ILE A 738 -46.03 29.55 12.40
N GLU A 739 -47.27 29.90 12.66
CA GLU A 739 -48.43 29.47 11.89
C GLU A 739 -49.19 30.70 11.39
N ARG A 740 -50.15 30.48 10.48
CA ARG A 740 -51.03 31.55 10.02
C ARG A 740 -52.14 31.81 11.04
N ASP A 741 -51.75 32.22 12.24
CA ASP A 741 -52.63 32.57 13.35
C ASP A 741 -52.13 33.81 14.10
N TRP A 742 -53.05 34.60 14.63
CA TRP A 742 -52.71 35.85 15.32
C TRP A 742 -51.89 35.60 16.60
N GLY A 743 -52.09 34.48 17.28
CA GLY A 743 -51.40 34.16 18.53
C GLY A 743 -49.90 33.92 18.32
N SER A 744 -49.53 33.05 17.39
CA SER A 744 -48.13 32.77 17.08
C SER A 744 -47.41 34.00 16.52
N ILE A 745 -48.08 34.82 15.69
CA ILE A 745 -47.53 36.07 15.16
C ILE A 745 -47.20 37.06 16.29
N TRP A 746 -48.14 37.32 17.21
CA TRP A 746 -47.92 38.24 18.34
C TRP A 746 -46.90 37.71 19.34
N LEU A 747 -46.86 36.40 19.58
CA LEU A 747 -45.86 35.78 20.45
C LEU A 747 -44.44 35.85 19.83
N MET A 748 -44.31 35.63 18.52
CA MET A 748 -43.04 35.79 17.79
C MET A 748 -42.59 37.25 17.75
N TRP A 749 -43.53 38.18 17.56
CA TRP A 749 -43.27 39.62 17.66
C TRP A 749 -42.81 40.00 19.08
N THR A 750 -43.43 39.46 20.11
CA THR A 750 -43.03 39.67 21.51
C THR A 750 -41.63 39.14 21.78
N LEU A 751 -41.27 37.97 21.23
CA LEU A 751 -39.92 37.43 21.28
C LEU A 751 -38.91 38.36 20.59
N MET A 752 -39.22 38.87 19.40
CA MET A 752 -38.41 39.87 18.70
C MET A 752 -38.16 41.09 19.60
N VAL A 753 -39.22 41.66 20.20
CA VAL A 753 -39.11 42.81 21.11
C VAL A 753 -38.24 42.48 22.33
N GLY A 754 -38.39 41.29 22.92
CA GLY A 754 -37.54 40.84 24.01
C GLY A 754 -36.05 40.80 23.64
N ILE A 755 -35.72 40.33 22.44
CA ILE A 755 -34.34 40.32 21.92
C ILE A 755 -33.82 41.74 21.66
N LEU A 756 -34.68 42.65 21.17
CA LEU A 756 -34.34 44.06 20.98
C LEU A 756 -34.12 44.80 22.31
N VAL A 757 -34.87 44.47 23.35
CA VAL A 757 -34.61 44.98 24.71
C VAL A 757 -33.24 44.50 25.21
N LEU A 758 -32.90 43.22 25.01
CA LEU A 758 -31.57 42.69 25.33
C LEU A 758 -30.46 43.40 24.54
N LEU A 759 -30.70 43.72 23.26
CA LEU A 759 -29.80 44.49 22.42
C LEU A 759 -29.52 45.88 23.02
N VAL A 760 -30.57 46.60 23.43
CA VAL A 760 -30.42 47.93 24.04
C VAL A 760 -29.71 47.83 25.40
N VAL A 761 -30.04 46.84 26.23
CA VAL A 761 -29.32 46.60 27.50
C VAL A 761 -27.84 46.30 27.25
N ALA A 762 -27.52 45.53 26.21
CA ALA A 762 -26.14 45.25 25.81
C ALA A 762 -25.40 46.53 25.36
N ALA A 763 -26.08 47.41 24.62
CA ALA A 763 -25.54 48.69 24.19
C ALA A 763 -25.32 49.67 25.36
N ILE A 764 -26.29 49.76 26.29
CA ILE A 764 -26.21 50.65 27.46
C ILE A 764 -25.13 50.20 28.44
N ARG A 765 -25.00 48.89 28.71
CA ARG A 765 -24.01 48.36 29.67
C ARG A 765 -22.58 48.35 29.13
N ALA A 766 -22.39 48.49 27.82
CA ALA A 766 -21.09 48.63 27.14
C ALA A 766 -19.99 47.68 27.69
N GLN A 767 -18.86 48.20 28.18
CA GLN A 767 -17.72 47.39 28.64
C GLN A 767 -18.01 46.53 29.88
N ARG A 768 -19.13 46.76 30.58
CA ARG A 768 -19.52 46.00 31.78
C ARG A 768 -20.46 44.83 31.46
N THR A 769 -20.78 44.58 30.19
CA THR A 769 -21.73 43.53 29.78
C THR A 769 -21.03 42.24 29.37
N THR A 770 -21.71 41.12 29.57
CA THR A 770 -21.41 39.84 28.92
C THR A 770 -22.45 39.41 27.91
N LEU A 771 -23.43 40.27 27.65
CA LEU A 771 -24.41 40.00 26.62
C LEU A 771 -23.73 39.94 25.24
N PRO A 772 -24.31 39.17 24.30
CA PRO A 772 -23.78 39.04 22.94
C PRO A 772 -23.57 40.39 22.24
N PRO A 773 -22.74 40.41 21.18
CA PRO A 773 -22.58 41.59 20.34
C PRO A 773 -23.91 42.13 19.83
N VAL A 774 -24.03 43.46 19.77
CA VAL A 774 -25.28 44.16 19.44
C VAL A 774 -25.77 43.79 18.04
N TRP A 775 -24.86 43.69 17.06
CA TRP A 775 -25.19 43.27 15.70
C TRP A 775 -25.71 41.83 15.64
N PHE A 776 -25.23 40.94 16.50
CA PHE A 776 -25.66 39.54 16.55
C PHE A 776 -27.08 39.43 17.13
N LEU A 777 -27.37 40.17 18.21
CA LEU A 777 -28.72 40.29 18.75
C LEU A 777 -29.67 40.91 17.73
N PHE A 778 -29.20 41.91 16.97
CA PHE A 778 -29.98 42.50 15.89
C PHE A 778 -30.28 41.49 14.78
N ALA A 779 -29.29 40.71 14.35
CA ALA A 779 -29.49 39.69 13.32
C ALA A 779 -30.53 38.64 13.75
N ILE A 780 -30.49 38.19 15.00
CA ILE A 780 -31.49 37.26 15.54
C ILE A 780 -32.88 37.92 15.59
N ALA A 781 -32.97 39.15 16.09
CA ALA A 781 -34.23 39.90 16.12
C ALA A 781 -34.79 40.12 14.70
N PHE A 782 -33.94 40.45 13.74
CA PHE A 782 -34.29 40.63 12.34
C PHE A 782 -34.84 39.33 11.72
N VAL A 783 -34.15 38.20 11.90
CA VAL A 783 -34.66 36.91 11.42
C VAL A 783 -35.99 36.56 12.12
N THR A 784 -36.10 36.79 13.42
CA THR A 784 -37.35 36.58 14.17
C THR A 784 -38.49 37.45 13.64
N ALA A 785 -38.18 38.70 13.23
CA ALA A 785 -39.13 39.61 12.60
C ALA A 785 -39.59 39.11 11.23
N VAL A 786 -38.66 38.62 10.39
CA VAL A 786 -38.97 38.04 9.08
C VAL A 786 -39.83 36.79 9.23
N VAL A 787 -39.53 35.94 10.21
CA VAL A 787 -40.35 34.77 10.56
C VAL A 787 -41.75 35.21 11.00
N ALA A 788 -41.87 36.15 11.93
CA ALA A 788 -43.18 36.67 12.37
C ALA A 788 -43.98 37.34 11.24
N TRP A 789 -43.31 37.93 10.25
CA TRP A 789 -43.93 38.55 9.08
C TRP A 789 -44.28 37.56 7.97
N SER A 790 -43.70 36.34 7.97
CA SER A 790 -43.86 35.39 6.86
C SER A 790 -45.31 34.99 6.53
N PRO A 791 -46.27 34.94 7.48
CA PRO A 791 -47.68 34.72 7.15
C PRO A 791 -48.35 35.86 6.37
N ARG A 792 -47.73 37.06 6.36
CA ARG A 792 -48.18 38.29 5.67
C ARG A 792 -49.49 38.90 6.18
N ASP A 793 -49.95 38.51 7.38
CA ASP A 793 -51.17 39.06 7.96
C ASP A 793 -50.93 40.42 8.69
N LEU A 794 -49.71 40.70 9.17
CA LEU A 794 -49.31 42.00 9.71
C LEU A 794 -48.48 42.80 8.68
N ARG A 795 -48.65 44.12 8.71
CA ARG A 795 -47.90 45.04 7.85
C ARG A 795 -46.43 45.11 8.25
N VAL A 796 -45.53 45.31 7.27
CA VAL A 796 -44.08 45.31 7.48
C VAL A 796 -43.61 46.37 8.49
N GLU A 797 -44.34 47.47 8.61
CA GLU A 797 -44.05 48.56 9.56
C GLU A 797 -44.08 48.12 11.02
N TRP A 798 -44.92 47.13 11.37
CA TRP A 798 -44.97 46.55 12.71
C TRP A 798 -43.66 45.87 13.12
N PHE A 799 -42.80 45.58 12.14
CA PHE A 799 -41.51 44.93 12.33
C PHE A 799 -40.34 45.90 12.09
N SER A 800 -40.37 46.67 11.00
CA SER A 800 -39.28 47.59 10.65
C SER A 800 -39.15 48.77 11.63
N LEU A 801 -40.26 49.30 12.15
CA LEU A 801 -40.23 50.42 13.09
C LEU A 801 -39.59 50.02 14.43
N PRO A 802 -39.98 48.90 15.11
CA PRO A 802 -39.27 48.44 16.29
C PRO A 802 -37.79 48.11 16.01
N LEU A 803 -37.48 47.39 14.93
CA LEU A 803 -36.11 47.02 14.58
C LEU A 803 -35.21 48.27 14.44
N GLY A 804 -35.65 49.26 13.66
CA GLY A 804 -34.91 50.50 13.45
C GLY A 804 -34.88 51.37 14.71
N GLY A 805 -36.00 51.52 15.41
CA GLY A 805 -36.11 52.32 16.63
C GLY A 805 -35.17 51.85 17.74
N PHE A 806 -35.10 50.54 18.01
CA PHE A 806 -34.20 49.99 19.03
C PHE A 806 -32.72 50.08 18.62
N LEU A 807 -32.40 49.96 17.32
CA LEU A 807 -31.05 50.24 16.82
C LEU A 807 -30.66 51.71 17.00
N LEU A 808 -31.58 52.65 16.78
CA LEU A 808 -31.35 54.08 17.04
C LEU A 808 -31.10 54.34 18.52
N VAL A 809 -31.89 53.74 19.42
CA VAL A 809 -31.68 53.85 20.87
C VAL A 809 -30.30 53.31 21.26
N ALA A 810 -29.89 52.17 20.70
CA ALA A 810 -28.55 51.61 20.92
C ALA A 810 -27.43 52.54 20.40
N GLY A 811 -27.59 53.11 19.21
CA GLY A 811 -26.66 54.09 18.64
C GLY A 811 -26.55 55.37 19.47
N ILE A 812 -27.68 55.90 19.95
CA ILE A 812 -27.74 57.07 20.84
C ILE A 812 -27.06 56.77 22.18
N ALA A 813 -27.26 55.57 22.74
CA ALA A 813 -26.55 55.14 23.94
C ALA A 813 -25.03 55.13 23.71
N GLY A 814 -24.58 54.65 22.55
CA GLY A 814 -23.18 54.69 22.15
C GLY A 814 -22.60 56.09 22.01
N MET A 815 -23.34 56.99 21.36
CA MET A 815 -22.99 58.41 21.24
C MET A 815 -22.79 59.11 22.58
N ARG A 816 -23.64 58.82 23.56
CA ARG A 816 -23.56 59.42 24.91
C ARG A 816 -22.30 58.95 25.66
N GLN A 817 -21.88 57.71 25.43
CA GLN A 817 -20.75 57.08 26.13
C GLN A 817 -19.38 57.36 25.47
N ALA A 818 -19.35 57.66 24.18
CA ALA A 818 -18.13 57.98 23.42
C ALA A 818 -17.39 59.23 23.92
N LYS A 819 -18.02 60.08 24.74
CA LYS A 819 -17.38 61.23 25.38
C LYS A 819 -16.35 60.86 26.48
N VAL A 820 -16.21 59.58 26.84
CA VAL A 820 -15.54 59.17 28.09
C VAL A 820 -14.37 58.18 27.90
N GLY A 821 -13.89 57.86 26.69
CA GLY A 821 -12.72 56.95 26.59
C GLY A 821 -12.00 56.84 25.25
N GLU A 822 -10.66 56.90 25.32
CA GLU A 822 -9.71 56.61 24.25
C GLU A 822 -9.41 55.10 24.18
N SER A 823 -10.03 54.38 23.24
CA SER A 823 -9.50 53.08 22.80
C SER A 823 -9.77 52.88 21.30
N ASP A 824 -8.74 52.48 20.57
CA ASP A 824 -8.67 52.65 19.11
C ASP A 824 -9.06 51.40 18.29
N THR A 825 -9.56 50.34 18.94
CA THR A 825 -9.91 49.09 18.25
C THR A 825 -11.36 49.09 17.77
N ARG A 826 -11.53 49.41 16.48
CA ARG A 826 -12.82 49.37 15.79
C ARG A 826 -13.13 47.94 15.32
N SER A 827 -14.24 47.40 15.78
CA SER A 827 -14.78 46.11 15.34
C SER A 827 -16.29 46.13 15.41
N LEU A 828 -16.97 45.44 14.50
CA LEU A 828 -18.41 45.25 14.51
C LEU A 828 -18.90 44.68 15.86
N SER A 829 -18.12 43.79 16.48
CA SER A 829 -18.46 43.19 17.78
C SER A 829 -18.40 44.18 18.95
N ASN A 830 -17.71 45.31 18.76
CA ASN A 830 -17.60 46.38 19.73
C ASN A 830 -18.65 47.48 19.49
N TRP A 831 -19.36 47.49 18.36
CA TRP A 831 -20.42 48.46 18.08
C TRP A 831 -21.51 48.40 19.16
N PRO A 832 -22.01 49.55 19.67
CA PRO A 832 -21.78 50.93 19.20
C PRO A 832 -20.56 51.67 19.79
N MET A 833 -19.65 50.98 20.49
CA MET A 833 -18.44 51.55 21.09
C MET A 833 -17.31 51.75 20.07
N ASN A 834 -16.34 52.61 20.39
CA ASN A 834 -15.12 52.92 19.61
C ASN A 834 -15.36 53.48 18.19
N HIS A 835 -16.61 53.82 17.86
CA HIS A 835 -16.96 54.56 16.65
C HIS A 835 -17.09 56.04 17.00
N ARG A 836 -16.89 56.93 16.01
CA ARG A 836 -16.90 58.40 16.23
C ARG A 836 -17.84 59.18 15.33
N SER A 837 -18.32 58.57 14.24
CA SER A 837 -19.16 59.24 13.24
C SER A 837 -20.64 58.97 13.47
N SER A 838 -21.48 59.97 13.24
CA SER A 838 -22.94 59.82 13.21
C SER A 838 -23.41 58.74 12.21
N TRP A 839 -22.64 58.49 11.15
CA TRP A 839 -22.86 57.39 10.20
C TRP A 839 -22.79 56.03 10.85
N ALA A 840 -21.79 55.79 11.70
CA ALA A 840 -21.67 54.51 12.37
C ALA A 840 -22.81 54.28 13.38
N TRP A 841 -23.31 55.33 14.05
CA TRP A 841 -24.27 55.18 15.14
C TRP A 841 -25.73 55.18 14.71
N LEU A 842 -26.11 56.09 13.80
CA LEU A 842 -27.52 56.35 13.50
C LEU A 842 -27.95 55.79 12.14
N ALA A 843 -27.03 55.69 11.17
CA ALA A 843 -27.38 55.20 9.84
C ALA A 843 -27.98 53.78 9.86
N PRO A 844 -27.44 52.79 10.62
CA PRO A 844 -28.02 51.45 10.63
C PRO A 844 -29.49 51.43 11.06
N GLY A 845 -29.82 52.17 12.13
CA GLY A 845 -31.20 52.26 12.62
C GLY A 845 -32.14 52.97 11.66
N LEU A 846 -31.70 54.09 11.05
CA LEU A 846 -32.50 54.83 10.06
C LEU A 846 -32.75 54.00 8.80
N VAL A 847 -31.71 53.35 8.27
CA VAL A 847 -31.83 52.49 7.09
C VAL A 847 -32.80 51.35 7.38
N THR A 848 -32.63 50.61 8.48
CA THR A 848 -33.56 49.52 8.86
C THR A 848 -35.00 50.00 9.05
N MET A 849 -35.20 51.17 9.65
CA MET A 849 -36.53 51.73 9.91
C MET A 849 -37.29 52.04 8.62
N MET A 850 -36.59 52.56 7.60
CA MET A 850 -37.22 53.13 6.41
C MET A 850 -37.17 52.20 5.21
N SER A 851 -36.13 51.38 5.05
CA SER A 851 -35.89 50.59 3.84
C SER A 851 -37.01 49.61 3.51
N ALA A 852 -37.53 48.91 4.52
CA ALA A 852 -38.58 47.93 4.32
C ALA A 852 -39.89 48.60 3.87
N SER A 853 -40.22 49.77 4.43
CA SER A 853 -41.39 50.55 4.01
C SER A 853 -41.22 51.13 2.61
N ILE A 854 -40.04 51.67 2.26
CA ILE A 854 -39.73 52.17 0.91
C ILE A 854 -39.91 51.07 -0.15
N VAL A 855 -39.32 49.88 0.10
CA VAL A 855 -39.46 48.74 -0.83
C VAL A 855 -40.90 48.25 -0.88
N SER A 856 -41.60 48.25 0.26
CA SER A 856 -43.00 47.84 0.32
C SER A 856 -43.94 48.84 -0.35
N THR A 857 -43.58 50.13 -0.46
CA THR A 857 -44.34 51.12 -1.26
C THR A 857 -44.35 50.72 -2.74
N PHE A 858 -43.28 50.10 -3.23
CA PHE A 858 -43.21 49.62 -4.61
C PHE A 858 -44.11 48.39 -4.86
N THR A 859 -44.20 47.47 -3.91
CA THR A 859 -44.95 46.21 -4.08
C THR A 859 -46.41 46.27 -3.62
N ASP A 860 -46.72 47.15 -2.68
CA ASP A 860 -48.05 47.33 -2.07
C ASP A 860 -48.25 48.83 -1.74
N PRO A 861 -48.70 49.63 -2.72
CA PRO A 861 -48.74 51.08 -2.61
C PRO A 861 -49.92 51.54 -1.73
N LEU A 862 -49.63 51.95 -0.50
CA LEU A 862 -50.61 52.54 0.41
C LEU A 862 -50.25 54.00 0.73
N THR A 863 -51.22 54.91 0.61
CA THR A 863 -51.02 56.36 0.83
C THR A 863 -50.40 56.66 2.20
N TRP A 864 -50.87 56.01 3.26
CA TRP A 864 -50.36 56.23 4.62
C TRP A 864 -48.90 55.76 4.81
N ARG A 865 -48.45 54.73 4.08
CA ARG A 865 -47.08 54.20 4.12
C ARG A 865 -46.12 55.22 3.52
N ALA A 866 -46.47 55.75 2.35
CA ALA A 866 -45.70 56.79 1.69
C ALA A 866 -45.62 58.06 2.55
N ILE A 867 -46.75 58.46 3.17
CA ILE A 867 -46.79 59.57 4.15
C ILE A 867 -45.87 59.27 5.33
N LEU A 868 -45.93 58.07 5.92
CA LEU A 868 -45.08 57.68 7.05
C LEU A 868 -43.58 57.78 6.71
N VAL A 869 -43.15 57.24 5.56
CA VAL A 869 -41.75 57.30 5.12
C VAL A 869 -41.30 58.75 4.93
N MET A 870 -42.11 59.58 4.28
CA MET A 870 -41.82 60.99 4.08
C MET A 870 -41.72 61.78 5.40
N VAL A 871 -42.63 61.53 6.35
CA VAL A 871 -42.61 62.16 7.68
C VAL A 871 -41.35 61.75 8.45
N LEU A 872 -40.98 60.47 8.41
CA LEU A 872 -39.74 59.98 9.03
C LEU A 872 -38.49 60.58 8.37
N ALA A 873 -38.50 60.76 7.04
CA ALA A 873 -37.40 61.38 6.30
C ALA A 873 -37.24 62.86 6.70
N LEU A 874 -38.36 63.60 6.77
CA LEU A 874 -38.37 64.98 7.22
C LEU A 874 -37.88 65.09 8.67
N ALA A 875 -38.35 64.22 9.58
CA ALA A 875 -37.87 64.17 10.96
C ALA A 875 -36.35 63.93 11.03
N ALA A 876 -35.81 63.03 10.20
CA ALA A 876 -34.37 62.80 10.11
C ALA A 876 -33.62 64.05 9.62
N ILE A 877 -34.12 64.77 8.60
CA ILE A 877 -33.55 66.04 8.13
C ILE A 877 -33.53 67.08 9.24
N MET A 878 -34.66 67.28 9.93
CA MET A 878 -34.77 68.25 11.02
C MET A 878 -33.81 67.94 12.17
N VAL A 879 -33.73 66.67 12.58
CA VAL A 879 -32.81 66.24 13.65
C VAL A 879 -31.35 66.38 13.20
N GLY A 880 -31.03 66.01 11.96
CA GLY A 880 -29.68 66.13 11.39
C GLY A 880 -29.22 67.57 11.28
N ALA A 881 -30.07 68.47 10.78
CA ALA A 881 -29.81 69.90 10.70
C ALA A 881 -29.73 70.54 12.10
N GLY A 882 -30.66 70.21 13.00
CA GLY A 882 -30.70 70.79 14.35
C GLY A 882 -29.53 70.36 15.24
N ARG A 883 -29.00 69.15 15.05
CA ARG A 883 -27.89 68.61 15.87
C ARG A 883 -26.55 68.51 15.14
N LYS A 884 -26.45 69.03 13.91
CA LYS A 884 -25.25 68.95 13.04
C LYS A 884 -24.73 67.51 12.84
N LEU A 885 -25.64 66.57 12.59
CA LEU A 885 -25.34 65.14 12.39
C LEU A 885 -25.43 64.79 10.90
N ALA A 886 -24.34 64.26 10.32
CA ALA A 886 -24.25 63.99 8.89
C ALA A 886 -25.25 62.92 8.40
N ALA A 887 -25.29 61.77 9.09
CA ALA A 887 -26.09 60.62 8.67
C ALA A 887 -27.61 60.87 8.59
N PRO A 888 -28.30 61.38 9.64
CA PRO A 888 -29.74 61.63 9.56
C PRO A 888 -30.11 62.69 8.52
N PHE A 889 -29.26 63.71 8.33
CA PHE A 889 -29.49 64.76 7.33
C PHE A 889 -29.42 64.20 5.90
N LEU A 890 -28.32 63.51 5.57
CA LEU A 890 -28.09 62.99 4.22
C LEU A 890 -29.03 61.82 3.88
N LEU A 891 -29.30 60.91 4.81
CA LEU A 891 -30.26 59.83 4.59
C LEU A 891 -31.68 60.37 4.40
N GLY A 892 -32.12 61.33 5.22
CA GLY A 892 -33.44 61.95 5.03
C GLY A 892 -33.55 62.68 3.68
N MET A 893 -32.50 63.42 3.29
CA MET A 893 -32.43 64.10 1.98
C MET A 893 -32.44 63.12 0.81
N LEU A 894 -31.81 61.95 0.95
CA LEU A 894 -31.77 60.91 -0.08
C LEU A 894 -33.10 60.12 -0.17
N VAL A 895 -33.73 59.84 0.97
CA VAL A 895 -34.96 59.03 1.01
C VAL A 895 -36.14 59.78 0.40
N LEU A 896 -36.27 61.09 0.60
CA LEU A 896 -37.37 61.88 0.02
C LEU A 896 -37.49 61.73 -1.51
N PRO A 897 -36.44 61.97 -2.33
CA PRO A 897 -36.52 61.79 -3.78
C PRO A 897 -36.69 60.33 -4.19
N ILE A 898 -36.08 59.38 -3.48
CA ILE A 898 -36.24 57.94 -3.77
C ILE A 898 -37.70 57.52 -3.58
N GLU A 899 -38.30 57.86 -2.43
CA GLU A 899 -39.70 57.55 -2.15
C GLU A 899 -40.63 58.25 -3.15
N ASN A 900 -40.35 59.51 -3.48
CA ASN A 900 -41.11 60.26 -4.48
C ASN A 900 -41.06 59.58 -5.85
N VAL A 901 -39.89 59.11 -6.30
CA VAL A 901 -39.74 58.35 -7.55
C VAL A 901 -40.53 57.05 -7.51
N PHE A 902 -40.50 56.29 -6.41
CA PHE A 902 -41.28 55.05 -6.30
C PHE A 902 -42.79 55.31 -6.26
N VAL A 903 -43.24 56.33 -5.55
CA VAL A 903 -44.66 56.72 -5.54
C VAL A 903 -45.12 57.14 -6.94
N PHE A 904 -44.34 57.93 -7.67
CA PHE A 904 -44.65 58.31 -9.06
C PHE A 904 -44.61 57.13 -10.03
N ALA A 905 -43.64 56.23 -9.89
CA ALA A 905 -43.53 55.04 -10.73
C ALA A 905 -44.75 54.12 -10.58
N VAL A 906 -45.30 54.01 -9.36
CA VAL A 906 -46.47 53.16 -9.08
C VAL A 906 -47.80 53.89 -9.35
N GLN A 907 -47.83 55.23 -9.30
CA GLN A 907 -49.02 56.03 -9.64
C GLN A 907 -49.50 55.86 -11.09
N ILE A 908 -48.64 55.39 -12.00
CA ILE A 908 -48.99 55.12 -13.41
C ILE A 908 -50.01 53.95 -13.55
N GLY A 909 -50.39 53.26 -12.46
CA GLY A 909 -51.23 52.04 -12.51
C GLY A 909 -52.36 51.85 -11.47
N ARG A 910 -52.79 52.88 -10.72
CA ARG A 910 -53.76 52.85 -9.57
C ARG A 910 -53.12 52.47 -8.22
N GLY A 911 -53.37 53.27 -7.16
CA GLY A 911 -53.09 52.87 -5.76
C GLY A 911 -52.91 53.98 -4.71
N VAL A 912 -52.41 55.17 -5.09
CA VAL A 912 -52.14 56.25 -4.12
C VAL A 912 -53.15 57.37 -4.28
N GLU A 913 -53.84 57.73 -3.20
CA GLU A 913 -54.79 58.85 -3.18
C GLU A 913 -54.04 60.17 -3.41
N SER A 914 -54.38 60.88 -4.49
CA SER A 914 -53.66 62.06 -4.95
C SER A 914 -53.76 63.23 -3.96
N MET A 915 -54.93 63.44 -3.35
CA MET A 915 -55.18 64.62 -2.51
C MET A 915 -54.38 64.63 -1.19
N PRO A 916 -54.39 63.57 -0.35
CA PRO A 916 -53.57 63.53 0.87
C PRO A 916 -52.06 63.56 0.58
N TRP A 917 -51.66 63.00 -0.56
CA TRP A 917 -50.28 63.00 -1.01
C TRP A 917 -49.76 64.40 -1.35
N TRP A 918 -50.48 65.16 -2.20
CA TRP A 918 -50.11 66.52 -2.59
C TRP A 918 -50.03 67.48 -1.41
N ILE A 919 -50.94 67.34 -0.43
CA ILE A 919 -50.91 68.11 0.81
C ILE A 919 -49.61 67.81 1.57
N THR A 920 -49.26 66.53 1.73
CA THR A 920 -48.04 66.14 2.45
C THR A 920 -46.78 66.64 1.75
N LEU A 921 -46.73 66.55 0.41
CA LEU A 921 -45.60 67.04 -0.40
C LEU A 921 -45.45 68.57 -0.29
N ALA A 922 -46.56 69.31 -0.35
CA ALA A 922 -46.56 70.77 -0.20
C ALA A 922 -46.08 71.20 1.19
N VAL A 923 -46.52 70.51 2.25
CA VAL A 923 -46.07 70.76 3.63
C VAL A 923 -44.57 70.48 3.78
N ILE A 924 -44.08 69.36 3.26
CA ILE A 924 -42.64 69.02 3.31
C ILE A 924 -41.82 70.04 2.52
N GLY A 925 -42.27 70.42 1.32
CA GLY A 925 -41.62 71.43 0.50
C GLY A 925 -41.52 72.79 1.20
N ALA A 926 -42.60 73.21 1.87
CA ALA A 926 -42.62 74.43 2.66
C ALA A 926 -41.65 74.37 3.85
N VAL A 927 -41.60 73.25 4.59
CA VAL A 927 -40.66 73.07 5.72
C VAL A 927 -39.21 73.08 5.23
N LEU A 928 -38.90 72.41 4.12
CA LEU A 928 -37.54 72.41 3.54
C LEU A 928 -37.14 73.80 3.06
N LEU A 929 -38.05 74.56 2.46
CA LEU A 929 -37.82 75.95 2.04
C LEU A 929 -37.54 76.85 3.26
N ILE A 930 -38.31 76.72 4.34
CA ILE A 930 -38.09 77.46 5.60
C ILE A 930 -36.71 77.14 6.17
N ILE A 931 -36.32 75.87 6.20
CA ILE A 931 -35.00 75.45 6.68
C ILE A 931 -33.89 76.07 5.80
N ALA A 932 -34.04 75.99 4.47
CA ALA A 932 -33.07 76.56 3.52
C ALA A 932 -32.89 78.07 3.72
N VAL A 933 -33.99 78.82 3.77
CA VAL A 933 -33.99 80.29 3.96
C VAL A 933 -33.46 80.70 5.33
N THR A 934 -33.81 79.96 6.38
CA THR A 934 -33.35 80.25 7.75
C THR A 934 -31.85 80.02 7.91
N TYR A 935 -31.31 79.00 7.23
CA TYR A 935 -29.87 78.74 7.21
C TYR A 935 -29.12 79.77 6.36
N GLU A 936 -29.66 80.14 5.19
CA GLU A 936 -29.07 81.15 4.31
C GLU A 936 -28.96 82.53 4.99
N ARG A 937 -29.93 82.89 5.83
CA ARG A 937 -29.89 84.14 6.62
C ARG A 937 -28.87 84.15 7.75
N ARG A 938 -28.42 83.00 8.26
CA ARG A 938 -27.52 82.94 9.44
C ARG A 938 -26.03 82.93 9.08
N THR A 939 -25.67 82.61 7.84
CA THR A 939 -24.28 82.47 7.39
C THR A 939 -24.15 83.09 6.01
N GLY A 940 -23.51 84.26 5.92
CA GLY A 940 -23.36 85.04 4.68
C GLY A 940 -22.73 84.26 3.51
N GLN A 941 -22.86 84.80 2.31
CA GLN A 941 -22.76 84.20 0.96
C GLN A 941 -21.48 83.43 0.57
N ALA A 942 -20.57 83.04 1.48
CA ALA A 942 -19.26 82.51 1.11
C ALA A 942 -19.08 80.97 1.14
N ASP A 943 -19.96 80.18 1.78
CA ASP A 943 -19.74 78.72 1.91
C ASP A 943 -20.55 77.87 0.93
N THR A 944 -19.85 77.10 0.09
CA THR A 944 -20.43 76.12 -0.84
C THR A 944 -21.14 74.98 -0.10
N VAL A 945 -22.07 74.28 -0.76
CA VAL A 945 -22.78 73.10 -0.19
C VAL A 945 -21.78 72.02 0.26
N ALA A 946 -20.62 71.91 -0.41
CA ALA A 946 -19.55 70.99 -0.05
C ALA A 946 -18.85 71.35 1.28
N ALA A 947 -18.66 72.63 1.59
CA ALA A 947 -18.15 73.08 2.88
C ALA A 947 -19.14 72.76 4.02
N ARG A 948 -20.44 72.89 3.75
CA ARG A 948 -21.51 72.59 4.71
C ARG A 948 -21.65 71.10 5.04
N VAL A 949 -21.44 70.22 4.06
CA VAL A 949 -21.39 68.76 4.29
C VAL A 949 -20.14 68.38 5.10
N ARG A 950 -19.05 69.15 4.98
CA ARG A 950 -17.80 68.96 5.74
C ARG A 950 -17.92 69.34 7.22
N ASP A 951 -18.84 70.25 7.56
CA ASP A 951 -19.11 70.70 8.93
C ASP A 951 -20.02 69.77 9.76
N LEU A 952 -20.62 68.76 9.12
CA LEU A 952 -21.44 67.76 9.80
C LEU A 952 -20.56 66.69 10.46
N ARG A 953 -20.89 66.34 11.72
CA ARG A 953 -20.12 65.36 12.53
C ARG A 953 -20.57 63.91 12.34
#